data_AF-A0A367KX77-F1
#
_entry.id   AF-A0A367KX77-F1
#
_cell.length_a   1.000
_cell.length_b   1.000
_cell.length_c   1.000
_cell.angle_alpha   90.00
_cell.angle_beta   90.00
_cell.angle_gamma   90.00
#
_symmetry.space_group_name_H-M   'P 1'
#
loop_
_entity.id
_entity.type
_entity.pdbx_description
1 polymer ?
#
loop_
_entity_poly.entity_id
_entity_poly.type
_entity_poly.pdbx_seq_one_letter_code
_entity_poly.pdbx_strand_id
1 'polypeptide(L)'
;MSTRYQNLSLHEESNINTTSNSSQVQQQSDLINAFGELDDEHTRLLISEPSSSLAVLPVSTDGVFSNISARPDCERVQEMPPTYQEAALDATPSYWQTTIITPTGMDDIVLVEGMPVDSVFAFVWNLMISASFQIIGFMLTYLLHTSHAAKFETMPGLYMLNYGAGNVRSLVNAVNQLGFDVQVIQEPSDIGKADKLLFPGVGDFGFAMRSLRSKGYDQPLKEYVQSGRPFMAICVGMQSLFEGSEESDEPGLGIIPGKVQKFDATTKAVPHMGWSNVQVIKEQLEGQGQPVNFSMSDDKAYYFVHSYAARYTEENKDWTLTTSQYGNEMFISTVQKGNVLATQFHPEKSGYAGLNVLKSFLTGTGVVNDSNVIQKEPVLYSKDRFTKRIIACLDVRANDNGDLVVTKGDQYDVRETEGDKDVRNLGKPVDLAKRYFEEGADEVTFLNITSFRNHPLGDTPMLEVLKRTSETVFVPLTIGGGIRDMTDPDGTFHPAFKVAGEYFRSGADKISIGSDAVYCAEKFYENNQQKTGTTAIETISDAYGSQAVVISVDPRRVYVKDPSETTHHVVKNSQLGPNGEEYCWYQCTVMGGREGRDLDVIQLVTACEKLGAGEILLNCMDRDGTNSGFEHELIDSVKKAVSIPVVASSGAGCVEHFEEVFEKTNVEAALAAGIFHRKEVPIQSVKEHLKKSNVPVRPIDSTIL
;
A
#
# COMPACT_ATOMS: atom_id res chain seq x y z
N MET A 1 12.90 71.34 -40.28
CA MET A 1 11.96 72.13 -39.44
C MET A 1 11.06 71.13 -38.74
N SER A 2 10.92 71.03 -37.42
CA SER A 2 11.52 71.71 -36.29
C SER A 2 11.17 70.84 -35.07
N THR A 3 12.13 70.59 -34.17
CA THR A 3 12.02 70.54 -32.68
C THR A 3 10.86 69.77 -32.02
N ARG A 4 11.01 69.03 -30.93
CA ARG A 4 11.94 69.06 -29.78
C ARG A 4 11.47 67.89 -28.90
N TYR A 5 12.35 67.15 -28.24
CA TYR A 5 12.21 66.81 -26.82
C TYR A 5 13.53 66.20 -26.33
N GLN A 6 14.19 66.94 -25.44
CA GLN A 6 15.30 66.49 -24.61
C GLN A 6 14.74 66.27 -23.20
N ASN A 7 15.12 65.13 -22.62
CA ASN A 7 15.39 64.79 -21.23
C ASN A 7 15.03 65.78 -20.11
N LEU A 8 14.41 65.26 -19.06
CA LEU A 8 14.98 65.32 -17.70
C LEU A 8 14.31 64.29 -16.77
N SER A 9 15.17 63.64 -15.99
CA SER A 9 14.97 62.59 -14.99
C SER A 9 14.59 63.15 -13.62
N LEU A 10 13.78 62.41 -12.84
CA LEU A 10 14.11 61.82 -11.51
C LEU A 10 12.85 61.63 -10.64
N HIS A 11 12.76 60.41 -10.08
CA HIS A 11 12.08 59.95 -8.87
C HIS A 11 10.64 60.40 -8.56
N GLU A 12 9.70 59.45 -8.60
CA GLU A 12 8.89 59.07 -7.43
C GLU A 12 8.16 57.74 -7.66
N GLU A 13 7.96 57.02 -6.56
CA GLU A 13 7.52 55.63 -6.43
C GLU A 13 6.10 55.37 -6.95
N SER A 14 5.85 54.18 -7.49
CA SER A 14 4.49 53.61 -7.53
C SER A 14 4.52 52.09 -7.40
N ASN A 15 4.02 51.64 -6.24
CA ASN A 15 3.69 50.27 -5.88
C ASN A 15 2.91 49.51 -6.98
N ILE A 16 3.39 48.31 -7.34
CA ILE A 16 2.58 47.31 -8.07
C ILE A 16 2.72 45.94 -7.37
N ASN A 17 1.58 45.57 -6.76
CA ASN A 17 1.14 44.32 -6.14
C ASN A 17 1.97 43.03 -6.35
N THR A 18 2.54 42.57 -5.24
CA THR A 18 3.01 41.21 -4.94
C THR A 18 1.95 40.40 -4.17
N THR A 19 0.84 40.02 -4.82
CA THR A 19 -0.25 39.27 -4.15
C THR A 19 -0.63 37.95 -4.81
N SER A 20 0.07 37.48 -5.86
CA SER A 20 -0.23 36.17 -6.49
C SER A 20 0.69 35.03 -6.04
N ASN A 21 1.89 35.31 -5.51
CA ASN A 21 2.82 34.28 -5.02
C ASN A 21 2.64 33.95 -3.54
N SER A 22 2.01 34.84 -2.74
CA SER A 22 1.78 34.57 -1.33
C SER A 22 0.68 33.54 -1.11
N SER A 23 -0.38 33.51 -1.92
CA SER A 23 -1.50 32.57 -1.75
C SER A 23 -1.16 31.11 -2.06
N GLN A 24 -0.29 30.85 -3.05
CA GLN A 24 0.20 29.50 -3.35
C GLN A 24 1.17 28.99 -2.27
N VAL A 25 2.07 29.85 -1.78
CA VAL A 25 2.98 29.50 -0.69
C VAL A 25 2.23 29.31 0.64
N GLN A 26 1.17 30.08 0.89
CA GLN A 26 0.32 29.94 2.09
C GLN A 26 -0.50 28.64 2.06
N GLN A 27 -1.13 28.29 0.93
CA GLN A 27 -1.84 27.01 0.79
C GLN A 27 -0.90 25.81 0.90
N GLN A 28 0.34 25.93 0.40
CA GLN A 28 1.35 24.87 0.49
C GLN A 28 1.92 24.76 1.92
N SER A 29 2.04 25.87 2.66
CA SER A 29 2.39 25.83 4.09
C SER A 29 1.26 25.30 4.98
N ASP A 30 0.01 25.57 4.62
CA ASP A 30 -1.16 25.06 5.34
C ASP A 30 -1.32 23.54 5.14
N LEU A 31 -0.97 23.02 3.96
CA LEU A 31 -0.82 21.58 3.73
C LEU A 31 0.27 20.99 4.64
N ILE A 32 1.47 21.59 4.68
CA ILE A 32 2.60 21.11 5.51
C ILE A 32 2.24 21.11 7.00
N ASN A 33 1.56 22.14 7.50
CA ASN A 33 1.11 22.23 8.90
C ASN A 33 0.02 21.19 9.20
N ALA A 34 -0.94 20.99 8.27
CA ALA A 34 -1.96 19.95 8.42
C ALA A 34 -1.40 18.52 8.35
N PHE A 35 -0.23 18.31 7.73
CA PHE A 35 0.50 17.04 7.76
C PHE A 35 1.33 16.85 9.05
N GLY A 36 1.86 17.93 9.63
CA GLY A 36 2.60 17.89 10.89
C GLY A 36 1.72 17.64 12.13
N GLU A 37 0.51 18.20 12.16
CA GLU A 37 -0.45 18.00 13.27
C GLU A 37 -1.00 16.56 13.33
N LEU A 38 -0.96 15.81 12.22
CA LEU A 38 -1.42 14.40 12.16
C LEU A 38 -0.50 13.42 12.92
N ASP A 39 0.79 13.74 13.09
CA ASP A 39 1.73 12.85 13.78
C ASP A 39 1.59 12.94 15.32
N ASP A 40 1.19 14.10 15.87
CA ASP A 40 1.14 14.31 17.33
C ASP A 40 -0.14 13.75 17.99
N GLU A 41 -1.27 13.70 17.28
CA GLU A 41 -2.55 13.28 17.87
C GLU A 41 -2.75 11.76 17.88
N HIS A 42 -2.14 11.02 16.95
CA HIS A 42 -2.30 9.55 16.85
C HIS A 42 -1.13 8.72 17.41
N THR A 43 0.05 9.30 17.60
CA THR A 43 1.16 8.60 18.30
C THR A 43 0.82 8.30 19.76
N ARG A 44 -0.18 8.99 20.34
CA ARG A 44 -0.72 8.69 21.68
C ARG A 44 -1.76 7.55 21.73
N LEU A 45 -2.27 7.07 20.60
CA LEU A 45 -3.35 6.07 20.56
C LEU A 45 -2.86 4.62 20.33
N LEU A 46 -1.54 4.38 20.37
CA LEU A 46 -0.96 3.02 20.29
C LEU A 46 -0.78 2.33 21.65
N ILE A 47 -1.28 2.89 22.75
CA ILE A 47 -1.26 2.23 24.06
C ILE A 47 -2.61 2.42 24.76
N SER A 48 -3.51 1.45 24.56
CA SER A 48 -4.61 1.19 25.51
C SER A 48 -4.57 -0.27 25.91
N GLU A 49 -4.27 -0.54 27.18
CA GLU A 49 -4.29 -1.88 27.77
C GLU A 49 -5.67 -2.54 27.63
N PRO A 50 -5.76 -3.83 27.31
CA PRO A 50 -7.03 -4.54 27.30
C PRO A 50 -7.49 -4.81 28.74
N SER A 51 -8.58 -4.17 29.17
CA SER A 51 -9.31 -4.57 30.36
C SER A 51 -9.95 -5.94 30.14
N SER A 52 -9.55 -6.90 30.97
CA SER A 52 -9.94 -8.30 30.93
C SER A 52 -11.44 -8.53 31.22
N SER A 53 -12.13 -9.20 30.29
CA SER A 53 -13.25 -10.09 30.62
C SER A 53 -13.37 -11.22 29.60
N LEU A 54 -12.73 -12.36 29.90
CA LEU A 54 -12.83 -13.60 29.14
C LEU A 54 -13.94 -14.48 29.73
N ALA A 55 -15.00 -14.69 28.95
CA ALA A 55 -15.89 -15.83 29.09
C ALA A 55 -15.36 -16.96 28.17
N VAL A 56 -15.11 -18.13 28.74
CA VAL A 56 -14.59 -19.32 28.04
C VAL A 56 -15.71 -20.35 27.93
N LEU A 57 -15.97 -20.85 26.72
CA LEU A 57 -16.66 -22.13 26.46
C LEU A 57 -15.64 -23.22 26.07
N PRO A 58 -15.92 -24.51 26.34
CA PRO A 58 -14.87 -25.53 26.50
C PRO A 58 -14.82 -26.52 25.32
N VAL A 59 -13.61 -26.94 24.91
CA VAL A 59 -13.39 -28.29 24.34
C VAL A 59 -12.01 -28.85 24.76
N SER A 60 -12.07 -30.14 25.11
CA SER A 60 -11.10 -31.13 25.60
C SER A 60 -9.60 -31.00 25.28
N THR A 61 -8.79 -31.09 26.33
CA THR A 61 -7.52 -31.83 26.33
C THR A 61 -7.27 -32.45 27.71
N ASP A 62 -6.95 -33.74 27.69
CA ASP A 62 -6.67 -34.61 28.84
C ASP A 62 -5.42 -34.22 29.64
N GLY A 63 -5.50 -34.40 30.96
CA GLY A 63 -4.35 -34.74 31.81
C GLY A 63 -3.81 -33.64 32.73
N VAL A 64 -3.76 -33.98 34.03
CA VAL A 64 -2.98 -33.36 35.16
C VAL A 64 -3.72 -32.40 36.11
N PHE A 65 -4.91 -31.86 35.80
CA PHE A 65 -5.62 -30.93 36.71
C PHE A 65 -7.00 -31.40 37.25
N SER A 66 -7.19 -32.70 37.45
CA SER A 66 -8.48 -33.31 37.83
C SER A 66 -8.93 -33.13 39.30
N ASN A 67 -8.35 -32.22 40.10
CA ASN A 67 -8.63 -32.15 41.55
C ASN A 67 -9.12 -30.80 42.10
N ILE A 68 -9.68 -29.90 41.28
CA ILE A 68 -10.15 -28.57 41.78
C ILE A 68 -11.69 -28.44 41.80
N SER A 69 -12.43 -29.53 41.74
CA SER A 69 -13.91 -29.53 41.82
C SER A 69 -14.46 -30.19 43.10
N ALA A 70 -14.09 -29.64 44.25
CA ALA A 70 -14.80 -29.91 45.51
C ALA A 70 -15.02 -28.60 46.28
N ARG A 71 -16.19 -27.96 46.10
CA ARG A 71 -16.71 -26.96 47.04
C ARG A 71 -17.78 -27.62 47.90
N PRO A 72 -17.71 -27.54 49.24
CA PRO A 72 -18.84 -27.89 50.10
C PRO A 72 -19.82 -26.71 50.18
N ASP A 73 -21.12 -27.02 50.19
CA ASP A 73 -22.20 -26.05 50.41
C ASP A 73 -22.14 -25.46 51.83
N CYS A 74 -22.25 -24.14 51.96
CA CYS A 74 -22.47 -23.47 53.24
C CYS A 74 -23.45 -22.30 53.09
N GLU A 75 -24.47 -22.32 53.95
CA GLU A 75 -25.51 -21.31 54.10
C GLU A 75 -24.93 -19.94 54.42
N ARG A 76 -25.40 -18.89 53.73
CA ARG A 76 -25.05 -17.49 54.04
C ARG A 76 -25.81 -17.04 55.29
N VAL A 77 -25.16 -17.05 56.44
CA VAL A 77 -25.56 -16.22 57.59
C VAL A 77 -25.02 -14.81 57.35
N GLN A 78 -25.91 -13.81 57.39
CA GLN A 78 -25.56 -12.40 57.27
C GLN A 78 -25.07 -11.90 58.65
N GLU A 79 -23.76 -11.96 58.92
CA GLU A 79 -23.17 -11.26 60.06
C GLU A 79 -22.65 -9.89 59.61
N MET A 80 -23.13 -8.82 60.25
CA MET A 80 -22.55 -7.49 60.09
C MET A 80 -21.24 -7.40 60.90
N PRO A 81 -20.19 -6.75 60.37
CA PRO A 81 -18.93 -6.62 61.07
C PRO A 81 -19.09 -5.77 62.36
N PRO A 82 -18.27 -6.06 63.41
CA PRO A 82 -18.33 -5.36 64.68
C PRO A 82 -17.97 -3.88 64.52
N THR A 83 -18.45 -3.07 65.46
CA THR A 83 -18.17 -1.63 65.44
C THR A 83 -16.70 -1.36 65.81
N TYR A 84 -16.15 -0.23 65.34
CA TYR A 84 -14.75 0.16 65.60
C TYR A 84 -14.39 0.20 67.10
N GLN A 85 -15.36 0.49 67.98
CA GLN A 85 -15.16 0.47 69.43
C GLN A 85 -15.07 -0.95 70.01
N GLU A 86 -15.75 -1.93 69.41
CA GLU A 86 -15.67 -3.34 69.81
C GLU A 86 -14.38 -4.00 69.32
N ALA A 87 -13.92 -3.66 68.12
CA ALA A 87 -12.62 -4.11 67.59
C ALA A 87 -11.43 -3.53 68.39
N ALA A 88 -11.57 -2.34 68.97
CA ALA A 88 -10.53 -1.70 69.78
C ALA A 88 -10.43 -2.25 71.22
N LEU A 89 -11.45 -2.97 71.70
CA LEU A 89 -11.47 -3.62 73.02
C LEU A 89 -11.00 -5.09 72.95
N ASP A 90 -10.73 -5.61 71.76
CA ASP A 90 -10.14 -6.94 71.59
C ASP A 90 -8.67 -6.91 71.99
N ALA A 91 -8.39 -7.44 73.18
CA ALA A 91 -7.04 -7.52 73.71
C ALA A 91 -6.23 -8.49 72.85
N THR A 92 -5.21 -7.97 72.16
CA THR A 92 -4.28 -8.78 71.36
C THR A 92 -3.76 -9.96 72.19
N PRO A 93 -3.80 -11.20 71.66
CA PRO A 93 -3.34 -12.38 72.39
C PRO A 93 -1.89 -12.21 72.85
N SER A 94 -1.56 -12.71 74.05
CA SER A 94 -0.28 -12.52 74.73
C SER A 94 0.96 -13.05 74.00
N TYR A 95 0.81 -13.72 72.85
CA TYR A 95 1.93 -14.13 71.98
C TYR A 95 2.28 -13.10 70.89
N TRP A 96 1.55 -12.00 70.78
CA TRP A 96 1.82 -10.89 69.85
C TRP A 96 2.53 -9.69 70.49
N GLN A 97 3.10 -9.84 71.69
CA GLN A 97 4.05 -8.85 72.22
C GLN A 97 5.42 -9.02 71.53
N THR A 98 5.49 -8.62 70.27
CA THR A 98 6.74 -8.45 69.55
C THR A 98 7.35 -7.14 69.99
N THR A 99 8.39 -7.20 70.83
CA THR A 99 9.14 -5.99 71.23
C THR A 99 9.93 -5.48 70.02
N ILE A 100 9.42 -4.44 69.37
CA ILE A 100 10.14 -3.70 68.33
C ILE A 100 11.09 -2.76 69.05
N ILE A 101 12.39 -3.02 68.96
CA ILE A 101 13.43 -2.13 69.48
C ILE A 101 14.07 -1.43 68.29
N THR A 102 13.81 -0.13 68.16
CA THR A 102 14.62 0.77 67.33
C THR A 102 15.78 1.30 68.16
N PRO A 103 17.04 0.98 67.86
CA PRO A 103 18.17 1.58 68.54
C PRO A 103 18.20 3.09 68.22
N THR A 104 18.27 3.93 69.25
CA THR A 104 18.34 5.39 69.10
C THR A 104 19.47 5.81 68.17
N GLY A 105 19.12 6.47 67.05
CA GLY A 105 20.06 7.04 66.08
C GLY A 105 20.14 6.32 64.72
N MET A 106 19.38 5.24 64.50
CA MET A 106 19.27 4.55 63.21
C MET A 106 17.81 4.24 62.89
N ASP A 107 17.13 5.16 62.21
CA ASP A 107 15.67 5.11 62.00
C ASP A 107 15.21 4.05 60.97
N ASP A 108 16.14 3.45 60.22
CA ASP A 108 15.82 2.52 59.11
C ASP A 108 16.00 1.03 59.47
N ILE A 109 16.38 0.67 60.71
CA ILE A 109 16.62 -0.72 61.11
C ILE A 109 15.69 -1.14 62.24
N VAL A 110 14.81 -2.10 61.95
CA VAL A 110 13.92 -2.76 62.92
C VAL A 110 14.49 -4.13 63.28
N LEU A 111 14.78 -4.35 64.56
CA LEU A 111 15.17 -5.66 65.08
C LEU A 111 13.95 -6.36 65.70
N VAL A 112 13.63 -7.55 65.18
CA VAL A 112 12.58 -8.43 65.69
C VAL A 112 13.23 -9.53 66.53
N GLU A 113 13.06 -9.45 67.85
CA GLU A 113 13.61 -10.45 68.77
C GLU A 113 12.64 -11.64 68.87
N GLY A 114 13.07 -12.86 68.53
CA GLY A 114 12.30 -14.08 68.80
C GLY A 114 12.12 -15.11 67.67
N MET A 115 12.77 -14.97 66.50
CA MET A 115 12.81 -16.10 65.55
C MET A 115 13.96 -17.06 65.90
N PRO A 116 13.71 -18.36 66.16
CA PRO A 116 14.77 -19.34 66.35
C PRO A 116 15.49 -19.51 65.01
N VAL A 117 16.67 -18.89 64.88
CA VAL A 117 17.61 -19.25 63.82
C VAL A 117 18.22 -20.59 64.19
N ASP A 118 17.57 -21.66 63.73
CA ASP A 118 18.05 -23.04 63.84
C ASP A 118 19.41 -23.18 63.16
N SER A 119 20.49 -22.91 63.88
CA SER A 119 21.88 -23.02 63.43
C SER A 119 22.24 -22.16 62.20
N VAL A 120 23.49 -21.67 62.18
CA VAL A 120 24.08 -21.03 60.99
C VAL A 120 23.96 -21.94 59.75
N PHE A 121 23.96 -23.25 59.97
CA PHE A 121 23.79 -24.23 58.90
C PHE A 121 22.42 -24.15 58.22
N ALA A 122 21.30 -24.09 58.95
CA ALA A 122 19.99 -24.00 58.30
C ALA A 122 19.78 -22.65 57.62
N PHE A 123 20.35 -21.57 58.16
CA PHE A 123 20.37 -20.28 57.48
C PHE A 123 21.11 -20.36 56.13
N VAL A 124 22.32 -20.91 56.12
CA VAL A 124 23.11 -21.09 54.89
C VAL A 124 22.42 -22.06 53.92
N TRP A 125 21.80 -23.12 54.43
CA TRP A 125 21.06 -24.10 53.63
C TRP A 125 19.83 -23.49 52.96
N ASN A 126 19.02 -22.73 53.70
CA ASN A 126 17.86 -22.03 53.15
C ASN A 126 18.27 -20.94 52.17
N LEU A 127 19.38 -20.24 52.42
CA LEU A 127 19.94 -19.27 51.48
C LEU A 127 20.37 -19.93 50.17
N MET A 128 21.04 -21.09 50.23
CA MET A 128 21.43 -21.87 49.05
C MET A 128 20.22 -22.38 48.27
N ILE A 129 19.19 -22.87 48.97
CA ILE A 129 17.93 -23.30 48.34
C ILE A 129 17.24 -22.12 47.65
N SER A 130 17.11 -20.98 48.32
CA SER A 130 16.49 -19.78 47.75
C SER A 130 17.26 -19.27 46.52
N ALA A 131 18.59 -19.23 46.59
CA ALA A 131 19.44 -18.85 45.46
C ALA A 131 19.31 -19.85 44.30
N SER A 132 19.15 -21.14 44.58
CA SER A 132 18.95 -22.17 43.55
C SER A 132 17.63 -21.99 42.80
N PHE A 133 16.53 -21.64 43.49
CA PHE A 133 15.25 -21.36 42.84
C PHE A 133 15.31 -20.10 41.99
N GLN A 134 16.04 -19.06 42.42
CA GLN A 134 16.28 -17.87 41.60
C GLN A 134 17.14 -18.17 40.37
N ILE A 135 18.19 -18.99 40.50
CA ILE A 135 19.03 -19.41 39.37
C ILE A 135 18.23 -20.28 38.38
N ILE A 136 17.41 -21.21 38.86
CA ILE A 136 16.55 -22.04 38.01
C ILE A 136 15.50 -21.17 37.31
N GLY A 137 14.87 -20.24 38.04
CA GLY A 137 13.92 -19.28 37.48
C GLY A 137 14.55 -18.42 36.40
N PHE A 138 15.75 -17.88 36.66
CA PHE A 138 16.56 -17.13 35.70
C PHE A 138 16.97 -18.00 34.50
N MET A 139 17.42 -19.24 34.70
CA MET A 139 17.79 -20.14 33.60
C MET A 139 16.58 -20.51 32.75
N LEU A 140 15.41 -20.75 33.35
CA LEU A 140 14.17 -21.01 32.62
C LEU A 140 13.72 -19.79 31.84
N THR A 141 13.74 -18.59 32.43
CA THR A 141 13.42 -17.35 31.69
C THR A 141 14.45 -17.07 30.61
N TYR A 142 15.74 -17.22 30.88
CA TYR A 142 16.82 -17.07 29.90
C TYR A 142 16.71 -18.09 28.77
N LEU A 143 16.45 -19.37 29.06
CA LEU A 143 16.24 -20.41 28.06
C LEU A 143 14.94 -20.17 27.29
N LEU A 144 13.84 -19.77 27.92
CA LEU A 144 12.60 -19.43 27.23
C LEU A 144 12.81 -18.20 26.33
N HIS A 145 13.49 -17.16 26.79
CA HIS A 145 13.75 -15.95 26.02
C HIS A 145 14.70 -16.22 24.85
N THR A 146 15.80 -16.95 25.08
CA THR A 146 16.75 -17.33 24.02
C THR A 146 16.16 -18.37 23.07
N SER A 147 15.29 -19.27 23.53
CA SER A 147 14.62 -20.24 22.66
C SER A 147 13.46 -19.63 21.89
N HIS A 148 12.74 -18.65 22.44
CA HIS A 148 11.72 -17.89 21.70
C HIS A 148 12.38 -16.99 20.65
N ALA A 149 13.47 -16.30 21.01
CA ALA A 149 14.27 -15.47 20.09
C ALA A 149 15.06 -16.30 19.04
N ALA A 150 15.33 -17.57 19.31
CA ALA A 150 15.95 -18.48 18.33
C ALA A 150 14.92 -19.23 17.46
N LYS A 151 13.66 -19.33 17.91
CA LYS A 151 12.58 -20.01 17.17
C LYS A 151 11.70 -19.05 16.37
N PHE A 152 11.65 -17.79 16.78
CA PHE A 152 11.18 -16.66 16.00
C PHE A 152 12.40 -15.77 15.80
N GLU A 153 12.91 -15.67 14.58
CA GLU A 153 13.99 -14.74 14.22
C GLU A 153 13.49 -13.29 14.32
N THR A 154 13.10 -12.83 15.51
CA THR A 154 13.04 -11.40 15.79
C THR A 154 14.49 -10.94 15.80
N MET A 155 15.05 -10.59 14.65
CA MET A 155 16.31 -9.87 14.61
C MET A 155 16.04 -8.50 15.27
N PRO A 156 16.57 -8.22 16.47
CA PRO A 156 16.65 -6.84 16.89
C PRO A 156 17.45 -6.10 15.80
N GLY A 157 16.97 -4.94 15.35
CA GLY A 157 17.71 -4.09 14.42
C GLY A 157 17.15 -3.92 13.01
N LEU A 158 16.00 -4.50 12.63
CA LEU A 158 15.32 -4.14 11.37
C LEU A 158 14.41 -2.92 11.57
N TYR A 159 14.74 -1.83 10.87
CA TYR A 159 13.98 -0.58 10.92
C TYR A 159 13.45 -0.21 9.54
N MET A 160 12.33 0.51 9.51
CA MET A 160 11.74 1.08 8.31
C MET A 160 11.57 2.58 8.47
N LEU A 161 12.05 3.33 7.48
CA LEU A 161 11.84 4.76 7.38
C LEU A 161 10.48 5.04 6.73
N ASN A 162 9.58 5.70 7.46
CA ASN A 162 8.30 6.18 6.93
C ASN A 162 8.28 7.70 6.93
N TYR A 163 8.29 8.31 5.74
CA TYR A 163 8.23 9.77 5.58
C TYR A 163 6.80 10.30 5.38
N GLY A 164 5.78 9.46 5.53
CA GLY A 164 4.38 9.88 5.59
C GLY A 164 3.57 9.77 4.30
N ALA A 165 4.05 9.05 3.28
CA ALA A 165 3.29 8.83 2.03
C ALA A 165 3.13 7.34 1.67
N GLY A 166 1.95 7.01 1.15
CA GLY A 166 1.64 5.74 0.50
C GLY A 166 1.35 4.56 1.42
N ASN A 167 1.30 3.37 0.81
CA ASN A 167 0.97 2.10 1.43
C ASN A 167 2.23 1.39 1.98
N VAL A 168 2.70 1.78 3.16
CA VAL A 168 3.81 1.08 3.84
C VAL A 168 3.37 -0.25 4.46
N ARG A 169 2.06 -0.46 4.64
CA ARG A 169 1.49 -1.67 5.28
C ARG A 169 1.84 -2.93 4.49
N SER A 170 1.79 -2.88 3.16
CA SER A 170 2.11 -4.04 2.32
C SER A 170 3.54 -4.52 2.52
N LEU A 171 4.50 -3.60 2.69
CA LEU A 171 5.88 -3.95 2.98
C LEU A 171 6.02 -4.58 4.36
N VAL A 172 5.39 -3.99 5.39
CA VAL A 172 5.35 -4.56 6.74
C VAL A 172 4.77 -5.97 6.73
N ASN A 173 3.66 -6.19 6.04
CA ASN A 173 3.04 -7.51 5.92
C ASN A 173 3.92 -8.50 5.18
N ALA A 174 4.61 -8.09 4.11
CA ALA A 174 5.56 -8.94 3.40
C ALA A 174 6.73 -9.36 4.29
N VAL A 175 7.26 -8.43 5.09
CA VAL A 175 8.34 -8.70 6.06
C VAL A 175 7.85 -9.66 7.15
N ASN A 176 6.66 -9.43 7.71
CA ASN A 176 6.02 -10.29 8.71
C ASN A 176 5.76 -11.71 8.17
N GLN A 177 5.29 -11.82 6.93
CA GLN A 177 5.07 -13.10 6.24
C GLN A 177 6.37 -13.88 6.05
N LEU A 178 7.51 -13.20 5.96
CA LEU A 178 8.84 -13.80 5.88
C LEU A 178 9.43 -14.15 7.25
N GLY A 179 8.71 -13.88 8.36
CA GLY A 179 9.12 -14.22 9.72
C GLY A 179 9.95 -13.16 10.44
N PHE A 180 10.05 -11.94 9.87
CA PHE A 180 10.76 -10.82 10.47
C PHE A 180 9.77 -9.79 11.00
N ASP A 181 10.15 -9.06 12.05
CA ASP A 181 9.41 -7.91 12.55
C ASP A 181 10.16 -6.61 12.24
N VAL A 182 9.45 -5.52 12.00
CA VAL A 182 10.04 -4.24 11.56
C VAL A 182 9.59 -3.07 12.41
N GLN A 183 10.55 -2.29 12.89
CA GLN A 183 10.29 -1.11 13.70
C GLN A 183 10.24 0.15 12.83
N VAL A 184 9.21 0.97 12.99
CA VAL A 184 9.09 2.23 12.25
C VAL A 184 9.92 3.31 12.95
N ILE A 185 10.82 3.94 12.21
CA ILE A 185 11.62 5.08 12.67
C ILE A 185 10.69 6.25 13.07
N GLN A 186 10.86 6.75 14.29
CA GLN A 186 10.10 7.88 14.82
C GLN A 186 10.94 9.17 14.82
N GLU A 187 12.24 9.04 15.05
CA GLU A 187 13.17 10.17 15.13
C GLU A 187 14.48 9.90 14.38
N PRO A 188 15.23 10.94 13.95
CA PRO A 188 16.46 10.75 13.16
C PRO A 188 17.52 9.89 13.84
N SER A 189 17.58 9.89 15.18
CA SER A 189 18.49 9.05 15.97
C SER A 189 18.22 7.54 15.82
N ASP A 190 17.00 7.13 15.43
CA ASP A 190 16.67 5.72 15.25
C ASP A 190 17.39 5.10 14.04
N ILE A 191 17.67 5.89 13.00
CA ILE A 191 18.46 5.45 11.84
C ILE A 191 19.82 4.90 12.30
N GLY A 192 20.43 5.54 13.29
CA GLY A 192 21.70 5.10 13.88
C GLY A 192 21.63 3.73 14.55
N LYS A 193 20.45 3.36 15.11
CA LYS A 193 20.22 2.12 15.87
C LYS A 193 19.95 0.91 14.97
N ALA A 194 19.68 1.12 13.69
CA ALA A 194 19.32 0.06 12.77
C ALA A 194 20.53 -0.81 12.37
N ASP A 195 20.36 -2.12 12.44
CA ASP A 195 21.27 -3.10 11.84
C ASP A 195 20.92 -3.34 10.37
N LYS A 196 19.64 -3.21 10.01
CA LYS A 196 19.11 -3.22 8.65
C LYS A 196 18.07 -2.13 8.51
N LEU A 197 18.12 -1.39 7.40
CA LEU A 197 17.21 -0.28 7.15
C LEU A 197 16.44 -0.50 5.84
N LEU A 198 15.11 -0.49 5.93
CA LEU A 198 14.19 -0.43 4.82
C LEU A 198 13.77 1.03 4.60
N PHE A 199 13.87 1.50 3.36
CA PHE A 199 13.41 2.82 2.95
C PHE A 199 12.42 2.71 1.79
N PRO A 200 11.14 2.41 2.07
CA PRO A 200 10.09 2.48 1.06
C PRO A 200 9.80 3.93 0.68
N GLY A 201 9.42 4.14 -0.58
CA GLY A 201 8.80 5.41 -0.98
C GLY A 201 7.82 5.27 -2.15
N VAL A 202 6.69 5.95 -2.01
CA VAL A 202 5.62 6.06 -3.00
C VAL A 202 5.30 7.55 -3.20
N GLY A 203 4.89 7.92 -4.42
CA GLY A 203 4.38 9.25 -4.73
C GLY A 203 5.41 10.18 -5.37
N ASP A 204 5.23 11.48 -5.14
CA ASP A 204 6.04 12.56 -5.73
C ASP A 204 7.45 12.62 -5.11
N PHE A 205 8.48 12.66 -5.96
CA PHE A 205 9.87 12.79 -5.56
C PHE A 205 10.11 14.05 -4.73
N GLY A 206 9.53 15.18 -5.14
CA GLY A 206 9.70 16.47 -4.45
C GLY A 206 9.16 16.43 -3.02
N PHE A 207 7.96 15.87 -2.85
CA PHE A 207 7.32 15.67 -1.57
C PHE A 207 8.16 14.78 -0.66
N ALA A 208 8.67 13.65 -1.18
CA ALA A 208 9.53 12.76 -0.43
C ALA A 208 10.79 13.48 0.07
N MET A 209 11.50 14.20 -0.82
CA MET A 209 12.72 14.91 -0.45
C MET A 209 12.49 16.06 0.54
N ARG A 210 11.39 16.83 0.40
CA ARG A 210 10.99 17.85 1.38
C ARG A 210 10.66 17.24 2.73
N SER A 211 9.92 16.13 2.75
CA SER A 211 9.56 15.43 3.99
C SER A 211 10.81 14.94 4.73
N LEU A 212 11.73 14.26 4.03
CA LEU A 212 13.00 13.80 4.60
C LEU A 212 13.81 14.93 5.25
N ARG A 213 13.89 16.09 4.58
CA ARG A 213 14.62 17.26 5.09
C ARG A 213 13.93 17.90 6.28
N SER A 214 12.61 18.09 6.19
CA SER A 214 11.82 18.70 7.27
C SER A 214 11.88 17.89 8.56
N LYS A 215 11.93 16.54 8.44
CA LYS A 215 12.06 15.61 9.57
C LYS A 215 13.51 15.35 9.99
N GLY A 216 14.50 15.92 9.30
CA GLY A 216 15.92 15.78 9.65
C GLY A 216 16.55 14.43 9.30
N TYR A 217 15.95 13.66 8.39
CA TYR A 217 16.41 12.33 7.98
C TYR A 217 17.49 12.34 6.89
N ASP A 218 17.62 13.42 6.11
CA ASP A 218 18.54 13.53 4.94
C ASP A 218 19.99 13.13 5.29
N GLN A 219 20.58 13.76 6.31
CA GLN A 219 21.98 13.53 6.68
C GLN A 219 22.21 12.16 7.35
N PRO A 220 21.44 11.72 8.35
CA PRO A 220 21.60 10.39 8.95
C PRO A 220 21.44 9.26 7.93
N LEU A 221 20.57 9.42 6.93
CA LEU A 221 20.38 8.44 5.87
C LEU A 221 21.63 8.31 4.99
N LYS A 222 22.26 9.43 4.60
CA LYS A 222 23.54 9.41 3.88
C LYS A 222 24.64 8.71 4.67
N GLU A 223 24.76 9.03 5.95
CA GLU A 223 25.74 8.41 6.85
C GLU A 223 25.49 6.90 7.00
N TYR A 224 24.23 6.49 7.11
CA TYR A 224 23.86 5.09 7.17
C TYR A 224 24.28 4.35 5.90
N VAL A 225 23.95 4.87 4.73
CA VAL A 225 24.32 4.26 3.44
C VAL A 225 25.85 4.20 3.28
N GLN A 226 26.57 5.26 3.68
CA GLN A 226 28.04 5.30 3.65
C GLN A 226 28.70 4.34 4.65
N SER A 227 28.03 4.00 5.77
CA SER A 227 28.55 3.04 6.75
C SER A 227 28.66 1.62 6.20
N GLY A 228 28.02 1.33 5.06
CA GLY A 228 27.99 0.00 4.46
C GLY A 228 27.12 -0.99 5.21
N ARG A 229 26.24 -0.53 6.12
CA ARG A 229 25.23 -1.39 6.74
C ARG A 229 24.14 -1.76 5.73
N PRO A 230 23.46 -2.92 5.91
CA PRO A 230 22.36 -3.33 5.05
C PRO A 230 21.27 -2.26 4.93
N PHE A 231 21.05 -1.84 3.69
CA PHE A 231 20.10 -0.81 3.34
C PHE A 231 19.33 -1.26 2.11
N MET A 232 18.00 -1.21 2.16
CA MET A 232 17.15 -1.47 1.01
C MET A 232 16.17 -0.34 0.77
N ALA A 233 16.29 0.32 -0.38
CA ALA A 233 15.38 1.37 -0.81
C ALA A 233 14.41 0.88 -1.90
N ILE A 234 13.15 1.33 -1.88
CA ILE A 234 12.12 0.87 -2.82
C ILE A 234 11.44 2.06 -3.50
N CYS A 235 11.30 1.98 -4.83
CA CYS A 235 10.66 2.95 -5.71
C CYS A 235 11.18 4.39 -5.51
N VAL A 236 10.43 5.30 -4.89
CA VAL A 236 10.90 6.67 -4.62
C VAL A 236 12.10 6.65 -3.67
N GLY A 237 12.17 5.65 -2.77
CA GLY A 237 13.36 5.41 -1.96
C GLY A 237 14.60 5.19 -2.82
N MET A 238 14.49 4.41 -3.91
CA MET A 238 15.61 4.22 -4.85
C MET A 238 15.94 5.53 -5.57
N GLN A 239 14.92 6.21 -6.08
CA GLN A 239 15.08 7.46 -6.82
C GLN A 239 15.77 8.54 -5.98
N SER A 240 15.45 8.62 -4.69
CA SER A 240 16.05 9.58 -3.76
C SER A 240 17.58 9.44 -3.63
N LEU A 241 18.15 8.27 -3.93
CA LEU A 241 19.60 8.04 -3.88
C LEU A 241 20.35 8.79 -5.00
N PHE A 242 19.66 9.14 -6.10
CA PHE A 242 20.21 9.86 -7.23
C PHE A 242 20.37 11.37 -6.93
N GLU A 243 20.92 12.13 -7.86
CA GLU A 243 21.17 13.57 -7.67
C GLU A 243 19.89 14.41 -7.73
N GLY A 244 18.85 13.92 -8.39
CA GLY A 244 17.54 14.57 -8.47
C GLY A 244 16.58 13.88 -9.44
N SER A 245 15.42 14.48 -9.66
CA SER A 245 14.38 14.01 -10.59
C SER A 245 13.90 15.14 -11.50
N GLU A 246 13.44 14.83 -12.71
CA GLU A 246 12.72 15.80 -13.57
C GLU A 246 11.32 16.12 -13.04
N GLU A 247 10.83 15.35 -12.07
CA GLU A 247 9.55 15.57 -11.41
C GLU A 247 9.55 16.82 -10.51
N SER A 248 10.70 17.21 -9.95
CA SER A 248 10.83 18.30 -8.98
C SER A 248 12.23 18.93 -8.99
N ASP A 249 12.31 20.21 -8.64
CA ASP A 249 13.59 20.93 -8.47
C ASP A 249 14.31 20.60 -7.15
N GLU A 250 13.67 19.83 -6.27
CA GLU A 250 14.31 19.34 -5.04
C GLU A 250 15.52 18.45 -5.39
N PRO A 251 16.70 18.68 -4.79
CA PRO A 251 17.83 17.78 -4.98
C PRO A 251 17.53 16.42 -4.33
N GLY A 252 18.11 15.36 -4.86
CA GLY A 252 18.15 14.05 -4.19
C GLY A 252 19.23 13.99 -3.10
N LEU A 253 19.53 12.79 -2.62
CA LEU A 253 20.63 12.55 -1.68
C LEU A 253 21.99 12.64 -2.40
N GLY A 254 22.05 12.44 -3.72
CA GLY A 254 23.29 12.57 -4.49
C GLY A 254 24.34 11.51 -4.15
N ILE A 255 23.90 10.31 -3.81
CA ILE A 255 24.77 9.16 -3.52
C ILE A 255 25.17 8.46 -4.83
N ILE A 256 24.24 8.43 -5.79
CA ILE A 256 24.40 7.81 -7.11
C ILE A 256 24.38 8.91 -8.18
N PRO A 257 25.38 8.97 -9.07
CA PRO A 257 25.38 9.92 -10.18
C PRO A 257 24.17 9.75 -11.11
N GLY A 258 23.66 10.86 -11.63
CA GLY A 258 22.58 10.88 -12.61
C GLY A 258 21.25 11.37 -12.05
N LYS A 259 20.33 11.63 -12.98
CA LYS A 259 19.01 12.19 -12.72
C LYS A 259 17.92 11.22 -13.13
N VAL A 260 16.85 11.15 -12.35
CA VAL A 260 15.63 10.40 -12.70
C VAL A 260 14.86 11.20 -13.73
N GLN A 261 14.46 10.57 -14.84
CA GLN A 261 13.85 11.23 -16.00
C GLN A 261 12.49 10.67 -16.33
N LYS A 262 11.62 11.49 -16.92
CA LYS A 262 10.29 11.03 -17.35
C LYS A 262 10.41 10.07 -18.54
N PHE A 263 9.55 9.07 -18.62
CA PHE A 263 9.40 8.28 -19.84
C PHE A 263 8.76 9.10 -20.97
N ASP A 264 9.17 8.82 -22.20
CA ASP A 264 8.52 9.35 -23.40
C ASP A 264 7.18 8.63 -23.65
N ALA A 265 6.09 9.40 -23.62
CA ALA A 265 4.74 8.91 -23.83
C ALA A 265 4.32 8.86 -25.31
N THR A 266 5.22 9.20 -26.24
CA THR A 266 4.90 9.25 -27.68
C THR A 266 4.58 7.87 -28.27
N THR A 267 5.21 6.81 -27.77
CA THR A 267 5.13 5.44 -28.33
C THR A 267 4.52 4.40 -27.39
N LYS A 268 4.24 4.79 -26.15
CA LYS A 268 3.77 3.90 -25.07
C LYS A 268 3.02 4.70 -24.02
N ALA A 269 2.24 4.00 -23.20
CA ALA A 269 1.54 4.63 -22.11
C ALA A 269 2.50 5.09 -21.00
N VAL A 270 2.19 6.19 -20.30
CA VAL A 270 2.95 6.63 -19.11
C VAL A 270 1.93 7.06 -18.06
N PRO A 271 1.95 6.53 -16.82
CA PRO A 271 3.02 5.74 -16.17
C PRO A 271 3.23 4.33 -16.72
N HIS A 272 4.45 3.83 -16.56
CA HIS A 272 4.77 2.41 -16.68
C HIS A 272 4.11 1.67 -15.52
N MET A 273 2.98 1.02 -15.79
CA MET A 273 2.13 0.36 -14.78
C MET A 273 1.87 -1.10 -15.14
N GLY A 274 2.66 -2.00 -14.57
CA GLY A 274 2.53 -3.44 -14.80
C GLY A 274 3.82 -4.20 -14.54
N TRP A 275 3.98 -5.34 -15.21
CA TRP A 275 5.05 -6.26 -14.89
C TRP A 275 6.08 -6.32 -16.01
N SER A 276 7.34 -6.16 -15.63
CA SER A 276 8.48 -6.21 -16.53
C SER A 276 9.56 -7.13 -15.99
N ASN A 277 10.25 -7.80 -16.90
CA ASN A 277 11.45 -8.56 -16.55
C ASN A 277 12.62 -7.61 -16.23
N VAL A 278 13.56 -8.13 -15.46
CA VAL A 278 14.87 -7.51 -15.26
C VAL A 278 15.91 -8.21 -16.12
N GLN A 279 17.01 -7.52 -16.40
CA GLN A 279 18.23 -8.08 -16.95
C GLN A 279 19.31 -7.93 -15.88
N VAL A 280 19.80 -9.04 -15.35
CA VAL A 280 20.92 -9.03 -14.39
C VAL A 280 22.22 -8.76 -15.15
N ILE A 281 22.91 -7.67 -14.79
CA ILE A 281 24.16 -7.26 -15.45
C ILE A 281 25.39 -7.40 -14.57
N LYS A 282 25.23 -7.77 -13.30
CA LYS A 282 26.34 -8.14 -12.40
C LYS A 282 26.29 -9.63 -12.12
N GLU A 283 27.41 -10.31 -12.32
CA GLU A 283 27.55 -11.74 -12.04
C GLU A 283 28.84 -12.03 -11.30
N GLN A 284 28.84 -13.04 -10.43
CA GLN A 284 30.07 -13.49 -9.79
C GLN A 284 30.90 -14.34 -10.76
N LEU A 285 32.23 -14.28 -10.62
CA LEU A 285 33.14 -15.18 -11.33
C LEU A 285 32.76 -16.65 -11.09
N GLU A 286 32.72 -17.45 -12.15
CA GLU A 286 32.38 -18.87 -12.08
C GLU A 286 33.20 -19.62 -11.02
N GLY A 287 32.52 -20.39 -10.16
CA GLY A 287 33.16 -21.19 -9.11
C GLY A 287 33.52 -20.44 -7.83
N GLN A 288 33.18 -19.16 -7.69
CA GLN A 288 33.38 -18.40 -6.47
C GLN A 288 32.05 -17.81 -5.99
N GLY A 289 31.50 -18.28 -4.86
CA GLY A 289 30.41 -17.61 -4.14
C GLY A 289 28.96 -17.91 -4.56
N GLN A 290 28.02 -17.15 -3.98
CA GLN A 290 26.58 -17.25 -4.23
C GLN A 290 26.11 -16.24 -5.29
N PRO A 291 25.01 -16.49 -6.01
CA PRO A 291 24.47 -15.52 -6.96
C PRO A 291 24.28 -14.12 -6.36
N VAL A 292 24.78 -13.10 -7.06
CA VAL A 292 24.83 -11.69 -6.62
C VAL A 292 23.58 -10.89 -6.97
N ASN A 293 22.49 -11.61 -7.24
CA ASN A 293 21.27 -11.07 -7.83
C ASN A 293 20.13 -10.93 -6.81
N PHE A 294 20.34 -11.23 -5.53
CA PHE A 294 19.28 -11.21 -4.51
C PHE A 294 18.04 -12.03 -4.94
N SER A 295 18.25 -13.19 -5.56
CA SER A 295 17.20 -14.04 -6.15
C SER A 295 16.44 -13.41 -7.33
N MET A 296 16.94 -12.30 -7.88
CA MET A 296 16.41 -11.73 -9.12
C MET A 296 16.82 -12.56 -10.33
N SER A 297 15.91 -12.68 -11.29
CA SER A 297 16.17 -13.47 -12.49
C SER A 297 15.45 -12.91 -13.70
N ASP A 298 16.07 -13.11 -14.87
CA ASP A 298 15.58 -12.62 -16.15
C ASP A 298 14.31 -13.34 -16.63
N ASP A 299 13.98 -14.51 -16.05
CA ASP A 299 12.75 -15.27 -16.34
C ASP A 299 11.55 -14.87 -15.45
N LYS A 300 11.78 -14.02 -14.45
CA LYS A 300 10.74 -13.48 -13.56
C LYS A 300 10.32 -12.09 -13.98
N ALA A 301 9.11 -11.70 -13.58
CA ALA A 301 8.58 -10.37 -13.80
C ALA A 301 8.28 -9.71 -12.45
N TYR A 302 8.54 -8.40 -12.37
CA TYR A 302 8.37 -7.59 -11.17
C TYR A 302 7.43 -6.43 -11.47
N TYR A 303 6.70 -5.97 -10.46
CA TYR A 303 5.70 -4.93 -10.60
C TYR A 303 6.30 -3.52 -10.51
N PHE A 304 6.18 -2.77 -11.60
CA PHE A 304 6.59 -1.39 -11.74
C PHE A 304 5.36 -0.48 -11.84
N VAL A 305 5.42 0.67 -11.17
CA VAL A 305 4.34 1.66 -11.16
C VAL A 305 4.92 3.08 -11.03
N HIS A 306 5.42 3.63 -12.15
CA HIS A 306 6.15 4.90 -12.15
C HIS A 306 6.13 5.63 -13.49
N SER A 307 6.14 6.97 -13.47
CA SER A 307 6.33 7.80 -14.66
C SER A 307 7.79 8.18 -14.93
N TYR A 308 8.64 8.11 -13.89
CA TYR A 308 10.03 8.57 -13.92
C TYR A 308 10.98 7.41 -13.59
N ALA A 309 12.12 7.33 -14.26
CA ALA A 309 13.12 6.29 -14.06
C ALA A 309 14.55 6.81 -14.26
N ALA A 310 15.52 6.23 -13.55
CA ALA A 310 16.94 6.54 -13.77
C ALA A 310 17.47 5.81 -15.02
N ARG A 311 18.24 6.51 -15.86
CA ARG A 311 18.87 5.93 -17.06
C ARG A 311 20.20 5.28 -16.73
N TYR A 312 20.49 4.16 -17.40
CA TYR A 312 21.81 3.57 -17.35
C TYR A 312 22.83 4.48 -18.07
N THR A 313 23.92 4.79 -17.39
CA THR A 313 25.03 5.60 -17.91
C THR A 313 26.36 5.02 -17.41
N GLU A 314 27.47 5.39 -18.04
CA GLU A 314 28.79 4.96 -17.56
C GLU A 314 29.09 5.48 -16.14
N GLU A 315 28.53 6.62 -15.72
CA GLU A 315 28.78 7.21 -14.39
C GLU A 315 28.08 6.45 -13.26
N ASN A 316 26.95 5.80 -13.55
CA ASN A 316 26.20 4.99 -12.58
C ASN A 316 26.31 3.48 -12.81
N LYS A 317 27.17 3.08 -13.74
CA LYS A 317 27.45 1.69 -14.08
C LYS A 317 27.84 0.88 -12.85
N ASP A 318 28.78 1.34 -12.05
CA ASP A 318 29.25 0.65 -10.84
C ASP A 318 28.14 0.35 -9.82
N TRP A 319 27.06 1.15 -9.83
CA TRP A 319 25.90 0.95 -8.98
C TRP A 319 24.84 0.04 -9.61
N THR A 320 24.79 -0.11 -10.94
CA THR A 320 23.68 -0.79 -11.60
C THR A 320 23.77 -2.31 -11.44
N LEU A 321 22.76 -2.92 -10.82
CA LEU A 321 22.65 -4.37 -10.67
C LEU A 321 21.79 -4.98 -11.77
N THR A 322 20.63 -4.39 -12.02
CA THR A 322 19.75 -4.81 -13.11
C THR A 322 19.23 -3.64 -13.93
N THR A 323 19.02 -3.89 -15.22
CA THR A 323 18.31 -2.98 -16.13
C THR A 323 16.98 -3.58 -16.55
N SER A 324 16.07 -2.74 -17.03
CA SER A 324 14.82 -3.14 -17.66
C SER A 324 14.58 -2.25 -18.89
N GLN A 325 13.65 -2.67 -19.74
CA GLN A 325 13.28 -1.94 -20.96
C GLN A 325 11.78 -1.70 -20.97
N TYR A 326 11.36 -0.48 -21.26
CA TYR A 326 9.96 -0.11 -21.49
C TYR A 326 9.83 0.64 -22.82
N GLY A 327 9.10 0.06 -23.77
CA GLY A 327 9.17 0.41 -25.18
C GLY A 327 10.60 0.35 -25.73
N ASN A 328 11.09 1.48 -26.24
CA ASN A 328 12.46 1.64 -26.74
C ASN A 328 13.43 2.20 -25.70
N GLU A 329 12.99 2.40 -24.45
CA GLU A 329 13.80 3.06 -23.43
C GLU A 329 14.32 2.06 -22.39
N MET A 330 15.63 2.02 -22.22
CA MET A 330 16.28 1.29 -21.13
C MET A 330 16.31 2.15 -19.87
N PHE A 331 16.17 1.51 -18.71
CA PHE A 331 16.27 2.16 -17.41
C PHE A 331 16.86 1.20 -16.37
N ILE A 332 17.37 1.76 -15.29
CA ILE A 332 17.88 1.01 -14.14
C ILE A 332 16.69 0.48 -13.35
N SER A 333 16.59 -0.84 -13.24
CA SER A 333 15.54 -1.46 -12.42
C SER A 333 15.98 -1.73 -10.99
N THR A 334 17.28 -1.97 -10.78
CA THR A 334 17.87 -2.04 -9.43
C THR A 334 19.31 -1.53 -9.40
N VAL A 335 19.71 -1.02 -8.24
CA VAL A 335 21.09 -0.65 -7.92
C VAL A 335 21.60 -1.47 -6.75
N GLN A 336 22.89 -1.78 -6.76
CA GLN A 336 23.60 -2.40 -5.66
C GLN A 336 25.04 -1.91 -5.57
N LYS A 337 25.50 -1.65 -4.35
CA LYS A 337 26.91 -1.44 -4.00
C LYS A 337 27.16 -1.89 -2.57
N GLY A 338 28.05 -2.86 -2.37
CA GLY A 338 28.17 -3.56 -1.08
C GLY A 338 26.82 -4.05 -0.57
N ASN A 339 26.43 -3.60 0.63
CA ASN A 339 25.18 -3.96 1.32
C ASN A 339 23.99 -3.04 1.01
N VAL A 340 24.18 -2.07 0.11
CA VAL A 340 23.13 -1.16 -0.34
C VAL A 340 22.45 -1.82 -1.53
N LEU A 341 21.14 -2.04 -1.43
CA LEU A 341 20.27 -2.50 -2.50
C LEU A 341 19.18 -1.44 -2.70
N ALA A 342 18.78 -1.17 -3.93
CA ALA A 342 17.54 -0.44 -4.15
C ALA A 342 16.82 -0.90 -5.42
N THR A 343 15.50 -0.93 -5.37
CA THR A 343 14.65 -1.44 -6.45
C THR A 343 13.69 -0.36 -6.94
N GLN A 344 13.57 -0.20 -8.26
CA GLN A 344 12.55 0.68 -8.85
C GLN A 344 11.16 0.01 -8.80
N PHE A 345 11.12 -1.31 -8.93
CA PHE A 345 9.90 -2.10 -8.72
C PHE A 345 9.59 -2.26 -7.22
N HIS A 346 8.34 -2.61 -6.94
CA HIS A 346 7.83 -2.91 -5.59
C HIS A 346 7.91 -4.42 -5.31
N PRO A 347 8.92 -4.92 -4.58
CA PRO A 347 9.01 -6.36 -4.29
C PRO A 347 7.82 -6.87 -3.47
N GLU A 348 7.28 -6.07 -2.56
CA GLU A 348 6.07 -6.35 -1.78
C GLU A 348 4.79 -6.46 -2.65
N LYS A 349 4.86 -6.01 -3.90
CA LYS A 349 3.78 -6.11 -4.91
C LYS A 349 4.12 -7.00 -6.09
N SER A 350 5.27 -7.67 -6.05
CA SER A 350 5.76 -8.52 -7.14
C SER A 350 5.47 -10.01 -6.89
N GLY A 351 4.46 -10.33 -6.08
CA GLY A 351 4.11 -11.69 -5.69
C GLY A 351 5.28 -12.44 -5.06
N TYR A 352 5.33 -13.76 -5.28
CA TYR A 352 6.39 -14.61 -4.73
C TYR A 352 7.79 -14.25 -5.23
N ALA A 353 7.93 -13.80 -6.49
CA ALA A 353 9.21 -13.35 -7.02
C ALA A 353 9.76 -12.15 -6.22
N GLY A 354 8.91 -11.21 -5.85
CA GLY A 354 9.30 -10.09 -5.00
C GLY A 354 9.55 -10.45 -3.55
N LEU A 355 8.75 -11.35 -2.96
CA LEU A 355 9.02 -11.89 -1.62
C LEU A 355 10.40 -12.56 -1.53
N ASN A 356 10.84 -13.23 -2.60
CA ASN A 356 12.19 -13.82 -2.66
C ASN A 356 13.29 -12.75 -2.67
N VAL A 357 13.06 -11.59 -3.29
CA VAL A 357 14.01 -10.46 -3.24
C VAL A 357 14.11 -9.88 -1.82
N LEU A 358 12.96 -9.66 -1.17
CA LEU A 358 12.92 -9.21 0.23
C LEU A 358 13.60 -10.21 1.17
N LYS A 359 13.29 -11.50 1.03
CA LYS A 359 13.91 -12.56 1.83
C LYS A 359 15.42 -12.56 1.67
N SER A 360 15.92 -12.48 0.44
CA SER A 360 17.35 -12.41 0.17
C SER A 360 18.03 -11.23 0.86
N PHE A 361 17.42 -10.03 0.81
CA PHE A 361 17.93 -8.88 1.55
C PHE A 361 17.94 -9.10 3.08
N LEU A 362 16.82 -9.59 3.63
CA LEU A 362 16.66 -9.80 5.07
C LEU A 362 17.62 -10.85 5.63
N THR A 363 17.89 -11.92 4.88
CA THR A 363 18.83 -12.99 5.29
C THR A 363 20.28 -12.70 4.91
N GLY A 364 20.56 -11.62 4.17
CA GLY A 364 21.89 -11.28 3.66
C GLY A 364 22.37 -12.18 2.50
N THR A 365 21.45 -12.89 1.85
CA THR A 365 21.74 -13.73 0.68
C THR A 365 21.89 -12.84 -0.55
N GLY A 366 23.03 -12.94 -1.25
CA GLY A 366 23.33 -12.13 -2.44
C GLY A 366 24.19 -10.89 -2.19
N VAL A 367 24.59 -10.64 -0.93
CA VAL A 367 25.61 -9.65 -0.58
C VAL A 367 26.97 -10.08 -1.13
N VAL A 368 27.72 -9.14 -1.70
CA VAL A 368 29.01 -9.42 -2.37
C VAL A 368 30.13 -8.53 -1.87
N ASN A 369 31.35 -9.04 -2.05
CA ASN A 369 32.55 -8.23 -2.16
C ASN A 369 32.73 -7.78 -3.62
N ASP A 370 32.62 -6.47 -3.88
CA ASP A 370 32.64 -5.87 -5.22
C ASP A 370 33.92 -6.19 -6.04
N SER A 371 34.97 -6.72 -5.42
CA SER A 371 36.23 -7.10 -6.08
C SER A 371 36.15 -8.30 -7.04
N ASN A 372 35.10 -9.13 -6.95
CA ASN A 372 34.96 -10.39 -7.71
C ASN A 372 33.72 -10.43 -8.63
N VAL A 373 33.17 -9.26 -8.97
CA VAL A 373 31.97 -9.13 -9.81
C VAL A 373 32.36 -8.78 -11.25
N ILE A 374 31.84 -9.53 -12.22
CA ILE A 374 31.88 -9.18 -13.63
C ILE A 374 30.64 -8.35 -13.95
N GLN A 375 30.85 -7.22 -14.61
CA GLN A 375 29.76 -6.42 -15.15
C GLN A 375 29.62 -6.63 -16.66
N LYS A 376 28.41 -7.02 -17.08
CA LYS A 376 28.03 -7.18 -18.49
C LYS A 376 27.44 -5.87 -19.01
N GLU A 377 27.61 -5.63 -20.30
CA GLU A 377 26.88 -4.54 -20.96
C GLU A 377 25.39 -4.91 -21.08
N PRO A 378 24.48 -3.99 -20.74
CA PRO A 378 23.06 -4.24 -20.88
C PRO A 378 22.67 -4.35 -22.36
N VAL A 379 21.64 -5.15 -22.64
CA VAL A 379 21.19 -5.44 -24.01
C VAL A 379 19.81 -4.84 -24.22
N LEU A 380 19.67 -4.02 -25.27
CA LEU A 380 18.36 -3.56 -25.71
C LEU A 380 17.72 -4.63 -26.59
N TYR A 381 16.56 -5.15 -26.18
CA TYR A 381 15.81 -6.14 -26.92
C TYR A 381 15.00 -5.50 -28.05
N SER A 382 14.67 -6.29 -29.07
CA SER A 382 13.82 -5.84 -30.20
C SER A 382 12.39 -5.49 -29.78
N LYS A 383 11.89 -6.10 -28.71
CA LYS A 383 10.61 -5.79 -28.06
C LYS A 383 10.83 -5.75 -26.55
N ASP A 384 10.15 -4.84 -25.87
CA ASP A 384 10.13 -4.85 -24.43
C ASP A 384 9.49 -6.15 -23.89
N ARG A 385 9.81 -6.47 -22.64
CA ARG A 385 9.26 -7.64 -21.95
C ARG A 385 8.18 -7.20 -20.95
N PHE A 386 7.41 -6.18 -21.33
CA PHE A 386 6.27 -5.71 -20.56
C PHE A 386 5.07 -6.63 -20.79
N THR A 387 4.49 -7.16 -19.71
CA THR A 387 3.41 -8.14 -19.80
C THR A 387 2.04 -7.46 -19.85
N LYS A 388 1.09 -8.07 -20.57
CA LYS A 388 -0.34 -7.72 -20.50
C LYS A 388 -0.91 -8.22 -19.17
N ARG A 389 -1.56 -7.32 -18.42
CA ARG A 389 -2.12 -7.62 -17.09
C ARG A 389 -3.49 -8.27 -17.16
N ILE A 390 -3.72 -9.28 -16.33
CA ILE A 390 -5.03 -9.84 -16.06
C ILE A 390 -5.50 -9.38 -14.68
N ILE A 391 -6.54 -8.53 -14.66
CA ILE A 391 -7.09 -7.94 -13.44
C ILE A 391 -8.34 -8.71 -13.02
N ALA A 392 -8.38 -9.13 -11.76
CA ALA A 392 -9.56 -9.75 -11.18
C ALA A 392 -10.34 -8.73 -10.36
N CYS A 393 -11.65 -8.64 -10.60
CA CYS A 393 -12.50 -7.65 -9.94
C CYS A 393 -13.57 -8.33 -9.08
N LEU A 394 -13.86 -7.75 -7.91
CA LEU A 394 -14.96 -8.16 -7.06
C LEU A 394 -15.78 -6.97 -6.55
N ASP A 395 -17.10 -7.15 -6.57
CA ASP A 395 -18.05 -6.25 -5.96
C ASP A 395 -18.17 -6.54 -4.46
N VAL A 396 -18.05 -5.51 -3.62
CA VAL A 396 -18.26 -5.63 -2.18
C VAL A 396 -19.54 -4.89 -1.79
N ARG A 397 -20.50 -5.62 -1.22
CA ARG A 397 -21.80 -5.11 -0.75
C ARG A 397 -22.00 -5.43 0.72
N ALA A 398 -22.88 -4.67 1.39
CA ALA A 398 -23.41 -5.04 2.70
C ALA A 398 -24.71 -5.84 2.49
N ASN A 399 -24.85 -7.00 3.14
CA ASN A 399 -26.12 -7.72 3.20
C ASN A 399 -27.06 -7.12 4.26
N ASP A 400 -28.28 -7.66 4.41
CA ASP A 400 -29.28 -7.19 5.38
C ASP A 400 -28.81 -7.27 6.85
N ASN A 401 -27.83 -8.13 7.14
CA ASN A 401 -27.22 -8.28 8.47
C ASN A 401 -26.02 -7.34 8.68
N GLY A 402 -25.62 -6.57 7.66
CA GLY A 402 -24.46 -5.69 7.68
C GLY A 402 -23.12 -6.41 7.44
N ASP A 403 -23.13 -7.68 7.05
CA ASP A 403 -21.92 -8.41 6.61
C ASP A 403 -21.49 -7.94 5.23
N LEU A 404 -20.17 -7.98 4.98
CA LEU A 404 -19.64 -7.72 3.65
C LEU A 404 -19.65 -8.99 2.81
N VAL A 405 -20.38 -8.96 1.71
CA VAL A 405 -20.54 -10.09 0.79
C VAL A 405 -20.11 -9.71 -0.62
N VAL A 406 -19.72 -10.72 -1.39
CA VAL A 406 -19.43 -10.59 -2.82
C VAL A 406 -20.62 -11.05 -3.64
N THR A 407 -21.05 -10.25 -4.61
CA THR A 407 -22.13 -10.67 -5.52
C THR A 407 -21.62 -11.62 -6.59
N LYS A 408 -22.22 -12.81 -6.67
CA LYS A 408 -22.16 -13.67 -7.87
C LYS A 408 -22.89 -12.91 -8.96
N GLY A 409 -22.16 -12.29 -9.88
CA GLY A 409 -22.66 -11.30 -10.82
C GLY A 409 -23.68 -11.81 -11.85
N ASP A 410 -24.86 -12.23 -11.39
CA ASP A 410 -26.13 -12.35 -12.09
C ASP A 410 -27.21 -12.59 -11.00
N GLN A 411 -28.14 -11.64 -10.83
CA GLN A 411 -29.27 -11.61 -9.88
C GLN A 411 -29.05 -11.11 -8.44
N TYR A 412 -29.84 -10.08 -8.10
CA TYR A 412 -30.12 -9.57 -6.77
C TYR A 412 -30.95 -10.60 -5.97
N ASP A 413 -30.32 -11.61 -5.37
CA ASP A 413 -30.89 -12.26 -4.18
C ASP A 413 -29.81 -13.14 -3.51
N VAL A 414 -29.26 -12.67 -2.39
CA VAL A 414 -28.38 -13.47 -1.53
C VAL A 414 -29.04 -13.56 -0.16
N ARG A 415 -30.15 -14.30 -0.08
CA ARG A 415 -30.71 -14.73 1.20
C ARG A 415 -29.90 -15.94 1.68
N GLU A 416 -28.88 -15.71 2.50
CA GLU A 416 -28.28 -16.77 3.30
C GLU A 416 -29.01 -16.89 4.64
N THR A 417 -29.35 -18.11 5.01
CA THR A 417 -30.12 -18.50 6.20
C THR A 417 -29.36 -18.25 7.51
N GLU A 418 -30.15 -17.85 8.51
CA GLU A 418 -29.80 -17.40 9.86
C GLU A 418 -28.75 -18.24 10.61
N GLY A 419 -27.82 -17.53 11.28
CA GLY A 419 -26.90 -18.09 12.29
C GLY A 419 -26.16 -17.00 13.06
N ASP A 420 -26.55 -16.83 14.33
CA ASP A 420 -25.99 -16.10 15.49
C ASP A 420 -25.35 -14.69 15.36
N LYS A 421 -25.73 -13.81 16.30
CA LYS A 421 -25.47 -12.37 16.30
C LYS A 421 -24.13 -11.99 16.94
N ASP A 422 -23.50 -10.95 16.36
CA ASP A 422 -22.43 -10.05 16.87
C ASP A 422 -21.04 -10.05 16.19
N VAL A 423 -20.81 -10.81 15.10
CA VAL A 423 -19.57 -10.66 14.31
C VAL A 423 -19.87 -10.52 12.83
N ARG A 424 -19.57 -9.34 12.25
CA ARG A 424 -19.66 -9.13 10.80
C ARG A 424 -18.72 -10.07 10.07
N ASN A 425 -19.22 -10.89 9.16
CA ASN A 425 -18.38 -11.79 8.37
C ASN A 425 -17.69 -11.02 7.23
N LEU A 426 -16.44 -10.62 7.48
CA LEU A 426 -15.57 -9.96 6.50
C LEU A 426 -14.77 -10.94 5.63
N GLY A 427 -14.89 -12.25 5.87
CA GLY A 427 -14.01 -13.26 5.27
C GLY A 427 -14.22 -13.47 3.77
N LYS A 428 -15.46 -13.33 3.27
CA LYS A 428 -15.79 -13.67 1.87
C LYS A 428 -15.03 -12.83 0.83
N PRO A 429 -14.94 -11.49 0.93
CA PRO A 429 -14.13 -10.69 0.01
C PRO A 429 -12.62 -10.98 0.13
N VAL A 430 -12.12 -11.18 1.35
CA VAL A 430 -10.71 -11.43 1.64
C VAL A 430 -10.27 -12.79 1.06
N ASP A 431 -11.03 -13.85 1.33
CA ASP A 431 -10.76 -15.20 0.84
C ASP A 431 -10.81 -15.25 -0.69
N LEU A 432 -11.74 -14.52 -1.30
CA LEU A 432 -11.84 -14.44 -2.75
C LEU A 432 -10.64 -13.71 -3.36
N ALA A 433 -10.22 -12.59 -2.77
CA ALA A 433 -9.05 -11.85 -3.23
C ALA A 433 -7.77 -12.70 -3.11
N LYS A 434 -7.61 -13.43 -2.00
CA LYS A 434 -6.53 -14.41 -1.82
C LYS A 434 -6.56 -15.49 -2.90
N ARG A 435 -7.73 -16.05 -3.20
CA ARG A 435 -7.90 -17.02 -4.28
C ARG A 435 -7.48 -16.45 -5.62
N TYR A 436 -7.89 -15.23 -5.97
CA TYR A 436 -7.48 -14.60 -7.23
C TYR A 436 -5.97 -14.44 -7.33
N PHE A 437 -5.31 -14.03 -6.24
CA PHE A 437 -3.85 -13.96 -6.18
C PHE A 437 -3.19 -15.32 -6.42
N GLU A 438 -3.65 -16.37 -5.73
CA GLU A 438 -3.15 -17.74 -5.88
C GLU A 438 -3.40 -18.33 -7.28
N GLU A 439 -4.54 -17.99 -7.90
CA GLU A 439 -4.88 -18.34 -9.29
C GLU A 439 -4.08 -17.53 -10.33
N GLY A 440 -3.26 -16.57 -9.88
CA GLY A 440 -2.32 -15.84 -10.70
C GLY A 440 -2.80 -14.48 -11.20
N ALA A 441 -3.78 -13.84 -10.56
CA ALA A 441 -4.14 -12.45 -10.86
C ALA A 441 -2.91 -11.53 -10.80
N ASP A 442 -2.86 -10.55 -11.70
CA ASP A 442 -1.80 -9.54 -11.71
C ASP A 442 -2.12 -8.33 -10.85
N GLU A 443 -3.40 -8.16 -10.52
CA GLU A 443 -3.97 -7.09 -9.72
C GLU A 443 -5.38 -7.51 -9.26
N VAL A 444 -5.79 -7.06 -8.08
CA VAL A 444 -7.15 -7.28 -7.55
C VAL A 444 -7.85 -5.94 -7.35
N THR A 445 -9.02 -5.79 -7.97
CA THR A 445 -9.86 -4.59 -7.85
C THR A 445 -11.09 -4.88 -6.99
N PHE A 446 -11.33 -4.00 -6.02
CA PHE A 446 -12.52 -3.99 -5.18
C PHE A 446 -13.44 -2.85 -5.61
N LEU A 447 -14.69 -3.17 -5.96
CA LEU A 447 -15.72 -2.17 -6.19
C LEU A 447 -16.60 -2.07 -4.94
N ASN A 448 -16.36 -1.02 -4.17
CA ASN A 448 -17.10 -0.70 -2.97
C ASN A 448 -18.43 -0.03 -3.34
N ILE A 449 -19.49 -0.84 -3.34
CA ILE A 449 -20.86 -0.41 -3.59
C ILE A 449 -21.72 -0.50 -2.32
N THR A 450 -21.05 -0.49 -1.16
CA THR A 450 -21.72 -0.42 0.13
C THR A 450 -22.30 0.97 0.37
N SER A 451 -23.50 1.05 0.94
CA SER A 451 -24.13 2.32 1.31
C SER A 451 -23.83 2.66 2.77
N PHE A 452 -22.56 2.93 3.12
CA PHE A 452 -22.21 3.36 4.48
C PHE A 452 -22.28 4.88 4.65
N ARG A 453 -23.39 5.50 4.22
CA ARG A 453 -23.56 6.98 4.24
C ARG A 453 -23.48 7.61 5.64
N ASN A 454 -23.55 6.81 6.70
CA ASN A 454 -23.59 7.25 8.10
C ASN A 454 -22.46 6.66 8.96
N HIS A 455 -21.39 6.13 8.38
CA HIS A 455 -20.23 5.66 9.14
C HIS A 455 -19.09 6.69 9.10
N PRO A 456 -18.41 6.94 10.23
CA PRO A 456 -17.16 7.67 10.22
C PRO A 456 -16.12 6.99 9.31
N LEU A 457 -15.27 7.79 8.66
CA LEU A 457 -14.25 7.30 7.72
C LEU A 457 -13.42 6.15 8.30
N GLY A 458 -12.92 6.30 9.53
CA GLY A 458 -12.07 5.31 10.20
C GLY A 458 -12.74 3.96 10.47
N ASP A 459 -14.07 3.93 10.55
CA ASP A 459 -14.86 2.73 10.85
C ASP A 459 -15.46 2.09 9.59
N THR A 460 -15.03 2.51 8.41
CA THR A 460 -15.53 1.98 7.15
C THR A 460 -15.11 0.50 7.01
N PRO A 461 -16.06 -0.46 6.92
CA PRO A 461 -15.75 -1.89 6.86
C PRO A 461 -14.82 -2.28 5.70
N MET A 462 -14.83 -1.52 4.61
CA MET A 462 -13.95 -1.72 3.47
C MET A 462 -12.46 -1.51 3.81
N LEU A 463 -12.13 -0.63 4.76
CA LEU A 463 -10.76 -0.45 5.24
C LEU A 463 -10.25 -1.73 5.89
N GLU A 464 -11.09 -2.39 6.69
CA GLU A 464 -10.74 -3.66 7.32
C GLU A 464 -10.58 -4.81 6.31
N VAL A 465 -11.40 -4.85 5.26
CA VAL A 465 -11.22 -5.79 4.15
C VAL A 465 -9.86 -5.61 3.48
N LEU A 466 -9.45 -4.37 3.21
CA LEU A 466 -8.14 -4.08 2.63
C LEU A 466 -7.01 -4.47 3.58
N LYS A 467 -7.16 -4.16 4.88
CA LYS A 467 -6.16 -4.49 5.91
C LYS A 467 -5.90 -5.99 5.92
N ARG A 468 -6.96 -6.81 6.00
CA ARG A 468 -6.85 -8.28 5.98
C ARG A 468 -6.40 -8.85 4.65
N THR A 469 -6.85 -8.27 3.53
CA THR A 469 -6.41 -8.70 2.19
C THR A 469 -4.91 -8.50 2.04
N SER A 470 -4.40 -7.34 2.44
CA SER A 470 -2.99 -6.97 2.31
C SER A 470 -2.03 -7.85 3.13
N GLU A 471 -2.53 -8.64 4.08
CA GLU A 471 -1.72 -9.58 4.87
C GLU A 471 -1.28 -10.80 4.06
N THR A 472 -2.01 -11.15 2.99
CA THR A 472 -1.74 -12.37 2.21
C THR A 472 -1.68 -12.17 0.70
N VAL A 473 -2.14 -11.02 0.20
CA VAL A 473 -2.17 -10.70 -1.23
C VAL A 473 -1.04 -9.71 -1.58
N PHE A 474 0.01 -10.23 -2.20
CA PHE A 474 1.22 -9.47 -2.55
C PHE A 474 1.25 -9.04 -4.03
N VAL A 475 0.09 -8.61 -4.52
CA VAL A 475 -0.09 -7.94 -5.83
C VAL A 475 -0.83 -6.61 -5.59
N PRO A 476 -0.86 -5.70 -6.59
CA PRO A 476 -1.55 -4.42 -6.45
C PRO A 476 -3.04 -4.59 -6.10
N LEU A 477 -3.50 -3.76 -5.17
CA LEU A 477 -4.89 -3.68 -4.74
C LEU A 477 -5.47 -2.33 -5.17
N THR A 478 -6.53 -2.37 -5.97
CA THR A 478 -7.27 -1.18 -6.42
C THR A 478 -8.60 -1.10 -5.70
N ILE A 479 -8.97 0.06 -5.16
CA ILE A 479 -10.27 0.29 -4.52
C ILE A 479 -11.06 1.37 -5.23
N GLY A 480 -12.26 1.04 -5.72
CA GLY A 480 -13.21 1.99 -6.29
C GLY A 480 -14.43 2.16 -5.41
N GLY A 481 -14.99 3.37 -5.38
CA GLY A 481 -16.25 3.66 -4.68
C GLY A 481 -16.07 4.30 -3.29
N GLY A 482 -16.60 5.51 -3.13
CA GLY A 482 -16.52 6.27 -1.87
C GLY A 482 -15.33 7.22 -1.75
N ILE A 483 -14.48 7.33 -2.79
CA ILE A 483 -13.28 8.19 -2.78
C ILE A 483 -13.65 9.60 -3.24
N ARG A 484 -14.06 10.44 -2.29
CA ARG A 484 -14.51 11.82 -2.52
C ARG A 484 -14.47 12.62 -1.22
N ASP A 485 -14.69 13.92 -1.34
CA ASP A 485 -14.95 14.76 -0.16
C ASP A 485 -16.14 14.20 0.61
N MET A 486 -15.96 14.06 1.93
CA MET A 486 -17.00 13.55 2.82
C MET A 486 -17.02 14.28 4.14
N THR A 487 -18.12 14.15 4.86
CA THR A 487 -18.28 14.69 6.20
C THR A 487 -18.78 13.55 7.08
N ASP A 488 -18.05 13.27 8.15
CA ASP A 488 -18.43 12.27 9.13
C ASP A 488 -19.72 12.68 9.85
N PRO A 489 -20.46 11.74 10.48
CA PRO A 489 -21.69 12.04 11.21
C PRO A 489 -21.52 13.08 12.34
N ASP A 490 -20.30 13.24 12.87
CA ASP A 490 -19.95 14.21 13.90
C ASP A 490 -19.67 15.63 13.36
N GLY A 491 -19.70 15.80 12.03
CA GLY A 491 -19.42 17.06 11.35
C GLY A 491 -17.98 17.24 10.87
N THR A 492 -17.09 16.27 11.11
CA THR A 492 -15.68 16.34 10.66
C THR A 492 -15.61 16.25 9.14
N PHE A 493 -15.05 17.28 8.50
CA PHE A 493 -14.86 17.30 7.05
C PHE A 493 -13.55 16.63 6.64
N HIS A 494 -13.63 15.67 5.72
CA HIS A 494 -12.50 14.96 5.14
C HIS A 494 -12.43 15.24 3.64
N PRO A 495 -11.39 15.95 3.15
CA PRO A 495 -11.17 16.10 1.72
C PRO A 495 -10.77 14.77 1.08
N ALA A 496 -11.02 14.63 -0.22
CA ALA A 496 -10.80 13.41 -0.98
C ALA A 496 -9.38 12.83 -0.85
N PHE A 497 -8.35 13.68 -0.77
CA PHE A 497 -6.98 13.21 -0.57
C PHE A 497 -6.74 12.55 0.79
N LYS A 498 -7.42 13.01 1.86
CA LYS A 498 -7.35 12.36 3.18
C LYS A 498 -8.08 11.02 3.16
N VAL A 499 -9.25 10.98 2.51
CA VAL A 499 -10.00 9.73 2.30
C VAL A 499 -9.14 8.72 1.55
N ALA A 500 -8.53 9.10 0.43
CA ALA A 500 -7.60 8.25 -0.31
C ALA A 500 -6.42 7.79 0.56
N GLY A 501 -5.85 8.69 1.37
CA GLY A 501 -4.80 8.37 2.34
C GLY A 501 -5.18 7.24 3.31
N GLU A 502 -6.40 7.23 3.83
CA GLU A 502 -6.88 6.14 4.70
C GLU A 502 -6.99 4.80 3.97
N TYR A 503 -7.44 4.81 2.73
CA TYR A 503 -7.47 3.62 1.88
C TYR A 503 -6.05 3.10 1.59
N PHE A 504 -5.10 3.98 1.29
CA PHE A 504 -3.70 3.60 1.07
C PHE A 504 -3.05 3.01 2.33
N ARG A 505 -3.24 3.64 3.49
CA ARG A 505 -2.75 3.10 4.79
C ARG A 505 -3.40 1.77 5.16
N SER A 506 -4.61 1.53 4.67
CA SER A 506 -5.34 0.27 4.88
C SER A 506 -4.92 -0.84 3.91
N GLY A 507 -4.09 -0.56 2.91
CA GLY A 507 -3.52 -1.59 2.03
C GLY A 507 -3.81 -1.40 0.54
N ALA A 508 -4.62 -0.42 0.14
CA ALA A 508 -4.78 -0.09 -1.28
C ALA A 508 -3.49 0.50 -1.87
N ASP A 509 -3.27 0.27 -3.15
CA ASP A 509 -2.17 0.86 -3.92
C ASP A 509 -2.70 1.90 -4.91
N LYS A 510 -3.95 1.74 -5.34
CA LYS A 510 -4.64 2.62 -6.26
C LYS A 510 -6.08 2.88 -5.81
N ILE A 511 -6.56 4.09 -6.07
CA ILE A 511 -7.96 4.45 -5.91
C ILE A 511 -8.62 4.61 -7.27
N SER A 512 -9.91 4.28 -7.35
CA SER A 512 -10.72 4.44 -8.56
C SER A 512 -11.85 5.45 -8.33
N ILE A 513 -11.88 6.48 -9.18
CA ILE A 513 -12.85 7.58 -9.16
C ILE A 513 -13.84 7.37 -10.31
N GLY A 514 -15.13 7.25 -9.97
CA GLY A 514 -16.22 7.06 -10.93
C GLY A 514 -16.96 8.37 -11.23
N SER A 515 -18.17 8.54 -10.66
CA SER A 515 -19.04 9.69 -10.94
C SER A 515 -18.38 11.05 -10.72
N ASP A 516 -17.54 11.20 -9.70
CA ASP A 516 -16.84 12.47 -9.47
C ASP A 516 -15.86 12.83 -10.58
N ALA A 517 -15.31 11.85 -11.30
CA ALA A 517 -14.45 12.12 -12.46
C ALA A 517 -15.22 12.86 -13.57
N VAL A 518 -16.50 12.52 -13.76
CA VAL A 518 -17.38 13.20 -14.71
C VAL A 518 -17.60 14.66 -14.30
N TYR A 519 -17.89 14.92 -13.03
CA TYR A 519 -18.04 16.28 -12.52
C TYR A 519 -16.73 17.07 -12.57
N CYS A 520 -15.58 16.42 -12.37
CA CYS A 520 -14.27 17.05 -12.54
C CYS A 520 -14.03 17.45 -14.00
N ALA A 521 -14.39 16.59 -14.96
CA ALA A 521 -14.27 16.89 -16.38
C ALA A 521 -15.21 18.03 -16.83
N GLU A 522 -16.46 18.04 -16.37
CA GLU A 522 -17.40 19.14 -16.63
C GLU A 522 -16.82 20.47 -16.13
N LYS A 523 -16.37 20.53 -14.87
CA LYS A 523 -15.71 21.71 -14.30
C LYS A 523 -14.46 22.13 -15.06
N PHE A 524 -13.68 21.17 -15.55
CA PHE A 524 -12.49 21.44 -16.35
C PHE A 524 -12.86 22.14 -17.67
N TYR A 525 -13.89 21.68 -18.37
CA TYR A 525 -14.36 22.33 -19.60
C TYR A 525 -15.04 23.68 -19.34
N GLU A 526 -15.85 23.80 -18.27
CA GLU A 526 -16.42 25.07 -17.82
C GLU A 526 -15.33 26.10 -17.49
N ASN A 527 -14.21 25.65 -16.93
CA ASN A 527 -13.05 26.46 -16.60
C ASN A 527 -12.05 26.61 -17.77
N ASN A 528 -12.53 26.59 -19.02
CA ASN A 528 -11.71 26.76 -20.23
C ASN A 528 -10.50 25.80 -20.31
N GLN A 529 -10.70 24.55 -19.90
CA GLN A 529 -9.68 23.51 -19.89
C GLN A 529 -8.46 23.84 -19.01
N GLN A 530 -8.69 24.53 -17.89
CA GLN A 530 -7.67 24.84 -16.90
C GLN A 530 -7.88 24.07 -15.60
N LYS A 531 -6.76 23.62 -15.03
CA LYS A 531 -6.70 23.05 -13.69
C LYS A 531 -7.18 24.06 -12.66
N THR A 532 -7.86 23.55 -11.63
CA THR A 532 -8.27 24.36 -10.47
C THR A 532 -7.40 24.09 -9.25
N GLY A 533 -6.73 22.93 -9.21
CA GLY A 533 -6.02 22.42 -8.04
C GLY A 533 -6.94 21.96 -6.90
N THR A 534 -8.24 21.80 -7.15
CA THR A 534 -9.24 21.51 -6.10
C THR A 534 -9.99 20.20 -6.31
N THR A 535 -9.90 19.60 -7.50
CA THR A 535 -10.61 18.35 -7.76
C THR A 535 -9.97 17.18 -7.02
N ALA A 536 -10.74 16.12 -6.78
CA ALA A 536 -10.22 14.89 -6.19
C ALA A 536 -9.09 14.28 -7.04
N ILE A 537 -9.20 14.35 -8.37
CA ILE A 537 -8.15 13.86 -9.29
C ILE A 537 -6.85 14.64 -9.05
N GLU A 538 -6.90 15.97 -9.11
CA GLU A 538 -5.71 16.83 -8.93
C GLU A 538 -5.08 16.62 -7.55
N THR A 539 -5.87 16.75 -6.48
CA THR A 539 -5.36 16.69 -5.10
C THR A 539 -4.76 15.32 -4.73
N ILE A 540 -5.36 14.21 -5.21
CA ILE A 540 -4.81 12.87 -4.96
C ILE A 540 -3.56 12.65 -5.82
N SER A 541 -3.58 13.04 -7.10
CA SER A 541 -2.42 12.86 -7.98
C SER A 541 -1.22 13.70 -7.56
N ASP A 542 -1.45 14.91 -7.04
CA ASP A 542 -0.38 15.80 -6.58
C ASP A 542 0.31 15.24 -5.31
N ALA A 543 -0.44 14.53 -4.47
CA ALA A 543 0.08 13.94 -3.23
C ALA A 543 0.72 12.55 -3.44
N TYR A 544 0.09 11.70 -4.25
CA TYR A 544 0.44 10.27 -4.37
C TYR A 544 0.94 9.86 -5.76
N GLY A 545 1.03 10.82 -6.70
CA GLY A 545 1.37 10.59 -8.09
C GLY A 545 0.17 10.15 -8.93
N SER A 546 0.24 10.37 -10.25
CA SER A 546 -0.84 10.00 -11.17
C SER A 546 -1.11 8.49 -11.16
N GLN A 547 -0.07 7.68 -10.94
CA GLN A 547 -0.16 6.23 -10.86
C GLN A 547 -1.12 5.71 -9.78
N ALA A 548 -1.44 6.52 -8.78
CA ALA A 548 -2.37 6.16 -7.71
C ALA A 548 -3.85 6.39 -8.09
N VAL A 549 -4.13 7.13 -9.17
CA VAL A 549 -5.47 7.58 -9.57
C VAL A 549 -5.94 6.86 -10.83
N VAL A 550 -6.92 5.98 -10.66
CA VAL A 550 -7.64 5.27 -11.73
C VAL A 550 -8.98 5.94 -11.96
N ILE A 551 -9.42 6.06 -13.21
CA ILE A 551 -10.74 6.61 -13.56
C ILE A 551 -11.63 5.49 -14.07
N SER A 552 -12.70 5.20 -13.33
CA SER A 552 -13.73 4.25 -13.78
C SER A 552 -14.72 4.98 -14.67
N VAL A 553 -14.78 4.56 -15.94
CA VAL A 553 -15.66 5.17 -16.93
C VAL A 553 -16.75 4.18 -17.32
N ASP A 554 -18.00 4.63 -17.25
CA ASP A 554 -19.19 3.85 -17.57
C ASP A 554 -19.91 4.45 -18.79
N PRO A 555 -19.38 4.24 -20.01
CA PRO A 555 -19.96 4.74 -21.24
C PRO A 555 -21.13 3.85 -21.71
N ARG A 556 -22.12 4.50 -22.30
CA ARG A 556 -23.23 3.86 -23.01
C ARG A 556 -23.33 4.39 -24.43
N ARG A 557 -23.55 3.49 -25.39
CA ARG A 557 -23.69 3.84 -26.80
C ARG A 557 -24.94 4.67 -27.07
N VAL A 558 -24.77 5.74 -27.84
CA VAL A 558 -25.84 6.57 -28.40
C VAL A 558 -25.67 6.64 -29.91
N TYR A 559 -26.64 6.09 -30.64
CA TYR A 559 -26.61 6.03 -32.10
C TYR A 559 -26.96 7.38 -32.73
N VAL A 560 -26.31 7.70 -33.84
CA VAL A 560 -26.61 8.86 -34.70
C VAL A 560 -26.57 8.45 -36.17
N LYS A 561 -27.39 9.08 -37.00
CA LYS A 561 -27.45 8.76 -38.44
C LYS A 561 -26.26 9.34 -39.20
N ASP A 562 -25.83 10.52 -38.78
CA ASP A 562 -24.73 11.26 -39.39
C ASP A 562 -23.85 11.88 -38.29
N PRO A 563 -22.52 11.90 -38.46
CA PRO A 563 -21.60 12.59 -37.56
C PRO A 563 -21.97 14.03 -37.21
N SER A 564 -22.67 14.75 -38.09
CA SER A 564 -23.08 16.14 -37.87
C SER A 564 -24.28 16.33 -36.93
N GLU A 565 -24.97 15.26 -36.51
CA GLU A 565 -26.10 15.33 -35.58
C GLU A 565 -25.67 15.62 -34.13
N THR A 566 -24.37 15.55 -33.83
CA THR A 566 -23.82 15.77 -32.50
C THR A 566 -22.48 16.51 -32.56
N THR A 567 -22.15 17.22 -31.49
CA THR A 567 -20.80 17.79 -31.29
C THR A 567 -19.84 16.81 -30.65
N HIS A 568 -20.33 15.65 -30.20
CA HIS A 568 -19.53 14.62 -29.53
C HIS A 568 -18.66 13.82 -30.51
N HIS A 569 -17.61 13.20 -29.98
CA HIS A 569 -16.79 12.30 -30.77
C HIS A 569 -17.58 11.06 -31.21
N VAL A 570 -17.80 10.94 -32.53
CA VAL A 570 -18.48 9.80 -33.13
C VAL A 570 -17.50 8.77 -33.67
N VAL A 571 -17.86 7.50 -33.52
CA VAL A 571 -17.18 6.36 -34.15
C VAL A 571 -18.12 5.68 -35.14
N LYS A 572 -17.54 5.05 -36.17
CA LYS A 572 -18.29 4.18 -37.07
C LYS A 572 -18.45 2.81 -36.42
N ASN A 573 -19.68 2.35 -36.31
CA ASN A 573 -20.01 1.09 -35.66
C ASN A 573 -19.88 -0.09 -36.64
N SER A 574 -19.32 -1.20 -36.18
CA SER A 574 -19.27 -2.48 -36.89
C SER A 574 -20.64 -3.15 -37.00
N GLN A 575 -21.56 -2.86 -36.07
CA GLN A 575 -22.93 -3.34 -36.09
C GLN A 575 -23.90 -2.17 -36.26
N LEU A 576 -24.85 -2.30 -37.20
CA LEU A 576 -25.86 -1.26 -37.42
C LEU A 576 -26.72 -1.06 -36.17
N GLY A 577 -27.08 0.19 -35.90
CA GLY A 577 -28.03 0.54 -34.86
C GLY A 577 -29.44 0.01 -35.14
N PRO A 578 -30.35 0.10 -34.15
CA PRO A 578 -31.71 -0.42 -34.24
C PRO A 578 -32.51 0.10 -35.45
N ASN A 579 -32.18 1.28 -35.98
CA ASN A 579 -32.81 1.90 -37.13
C ASN A 579 -31.87 1.99 -38.36
N GLY A 580 -30.78 1.22 -38.37
CA GLY A 580 -29.78 1.24 -39.44
C GLY A 580 -28.71 2.32 -39.30
N GLU A 581 -28.53 2.89 -38.11
CA GLU A 581 -27.48 3.88 -37.84
C GLU A 581 -26.08 3.27 -37.99
N GLU A 582 -25.20 3.90 -38.77
CA GLU A 582 -23.80 3.47 -38.95
C GLU A 582 -22.83 4.09 -37.94
N TYR A 583 -23.29 5.08 -37.17
CA TYR A 583 -22.43 5.86 -36.27
C TYR A 583 -23.00 5.85 -34.85
N CYS A 584 -22.10 5.98 -33.88
CA CYS A 584 -22.47 6.18 -32.48
C CYS A 584 -21.42 7.02 -31.76
N TRP A 585 -21.80 7.61 -30.64
CA TRP A 585 -20.88 8.14 -29.65
C TRP A 585 -21.16 7.47 -28.30
N TYR A 586 -20.23 7.60 -27.37
CA TYR A 586 -20.29 6.94 -26.08
C TYR A 586 -20.55 7.98 -24.98
N GLN A 587 -21.79 8.02 -24.49
CA GLN A 587 -22.25 8.92 -23.46
C GLN A 587 -21.75 8.46 -22.08
N CYS A 588 -21.12 9.34 -21.32
CA CYS A 588 -20.72 9.07 -19.95
C CYS A 588 -21.91 9.10 -19.00
N THR A 589 -21.85 8.27 -17.97
CA THR A 589 -22.91 8.16 -16.95
C THR A 589 -22.36 8.37 -15.54
N VAL A 590 -23.26 8.72 -14.63
CA VAL A 590 -23.00 8.88 -13.19
C VAL A 590 -24.02 8.10 -12.36
N MET A 591 -23.79 8.03 -11.05
CA MET A 591 -24.63 7.31 -10.09
C MET A 591 -24.81 5.81 -10.43
N GLY A 592 -23.72 5.17 -10.85
CA GLY A 592 -23.71 3.75 -11.25
C GLY A 592 -24.56 3.49 -12.49
N GLY A 593 -24.38 4.30 -13.54
CA GLY A 593 -25.07 4.12 -14.82
C GLY A 593 -26.48 4.69 -14.93
N ARG A 594 -27.01 5.32 -13.87
CA ARG A 594 -28.44 5.71 -13.79
C ARG A 594 -28.75 7.05 -14.43
N GLU A 595 -27.78 7.94 -14.48
CA GLU A 595 -27.92 9.28 -15.04
C GLU A 595 -26.89 9.48 -16.16
N GLY A 596 -27.36 9.80 -17.37
CA GLY A 596 -26.48 10.17 -18.49
C GLY A 596 -26.12 11.65 -18.45
N ARG A 597 -24.89 11.97 -18.80
CA ARG A 597 -24.38 13.35 -18.87
C ARG A 597 -24.17 13.75 -20.32
N ASP A 598 -24.20 15.06 -20.59
CA ASP A 598 -23.89 15.61 -21.91
C ASP A 598 -22.37 15.71 -22.11
N LEU A 599 -21.70 14.56 -21.98
CA LEU A 599 -20.25 14.41 -22.00
C LEU A 599 -19.92 13.08 -22.64
N ASP A 600 -19.12 13.10 -23.70
CA ASP A 600 -18.65 11.88 -24.34
C ASP A 600 -17.40 11.32 -23.66
N VAL A 601 -17.16 10.01 -23.89
CA VAL A 601 -16.04 9.29 -23.29
C VAL A 601 -14.69 9.93 -23.60
N ILE A 602 -14.51 10.51 -24.79
CA ILE A 602 -13.24 11.11 -25.22
C ILE A 602 -13.01 12.43 -24.49
N GLN A 603 -14.05 13.24 -24.33
CA GLN A 603 -14.00 14.43 -23.50
C GLN A 603 -13.63 14.08 -22.05
N LEU A 604 -14.28 13.07 -21.46
CA LEU A 604 -14.01 12.64 -20.09
C LEU A 604 -12.56 12.21 -19.88
N VAL A 605 -12.09 11.22 -20.66
CA VAL A 605 -10.74 10.65 -20.45
C VAL A 605 -9.64 11.69 -20.73
N THR A 606 -9.83 12.57 -21.71
CA THR A 606 -8.89 13.65 -22.02
C THR A 606 -8.80 14.65 -20.88
N ALA A 607 -9.94 15.03 -20.29
CA ALA A 607 -9.95 15.93 -19.14
C ALA A 607 -9.30 15.28 -17.92
N CYS A 608 -9.63 14.02 -17.61
CA CYS A 608 -9.08 13.33 -16.45
C CYS A 608 -7.56 13.09 -16.55
N GLU A 609 -7.04 12.72 -17.72
CA GLU A 609 -5.59 12.63 -17.94
C GLU A 609 -4.91 13.97 -17.66
N LYS A 610 -5.45 15.07 -18.23
CA LYS A 610 -4.92 16.41 -17.97
C LYS A 610 -4.97 16.77 -16.50
N LEU A 611 -6.04 16.42 -15.78
CA LEU A 611 -6.19 16.70 -14.36
C LEU A 611 -5.19 15.94 -13.49
N GLY A 612 -4.76 14.74 -13.89
CA GLY A 612 -3.71 13.97 -13.20
C GLY A 612 -3.99 12.48 -13.05
N ALA A 613 -5.00 11.92 -13.72
CA ALA A 613 -5.23 10.48 -13.75
C ALA A 613 -4.05 9.74 -14.37
N GLY A 614 -3.74 8.54 -13.85
CA GLY A 614 -2.66 7.69 -14.35
C GLY A 614 -3.13 6.37 -14.96
N GLU A 615 -4.43 6.06 -14.95
CA GLU A 615 -5.00 4.88 -15.60
C GLU A 615 -6.50 5.07 -15.85
N ILE A 616 -7.01 4.56 -16.97
CA ILE A 616 -8.44 4.50 -17.28
C ILE A 616 -8.93 3.06 -17.12
N LEU A 617 -9.89 2.84 -16.23
CA LEU A 617 -10.70 1.63 -16.19
C LEU A 617 -11.93 1.82 -17.10
N LEU A 618 -11.85 1.28 -18.31
CA LEU A 618 -12.84 1.49 -19.36
C LEU A 618 -13.86 0.35 -19.35
N ASN A 619 -14.98 0.58 -18.67
CA ASN A 619 -16.13 -0.33 -18.73
C ASN A 619 -16.91 -0.09 -20.04
N CYS A 620 -17.86 -0.96 -20.33
CA CYS A 620 -18.81 -0.76 -21.40
C CYS A 620 -20.18 -1.29 -20.97
N MET A 621 -21.13 -0.38 -20.74
CA MET A 621 -22.46 -0.75 -20.24
C MET A 621 -23.20 -1.70 -21.20
N ASP A 622 -22.97 -1.55 -22.51
CA ASP A 622 -23.61 -2.37 -23.54
C ASP A 622 -23.02 -3.79 -23.63
N ARG A 623 -21.84 -4.03 -23.06
CA ARG A 623 -21.17 -5.35 -23.01
C ARG A 623 -21.21 -5.99 -21.63
N ASP A 624 -21.61 -5.25 -20.60
CA ASP A 624 -21.57 -5.77 -19.25
C ASP A 624 -22.53 -6.97 -19.07
N GLY A 625 -22.04 -8.04 -18.45
CA GLY A 625 -22.78 -9.30 -18.28
C GLY A 625 -23.09 -10.11 -19.56
N THR A 626 -22.76 -9.62 -20.77
CA THR A 626 -23.14 -10.31 -22.01
C THR A 626 -22.28 -11.53 -22.34
N ASN A 627 -21.07 -11.59 -21.78
CA ASN A 627 -20.03 -12.59 -22.10
C ASN A 627 -19.74 -12.68 -23.62
N SER A 628 -19.86 -11.57 -24.36
CA SER A 628 -19.74 -11.52 -25.83
C SER A 628 -18.43 -10.93 -26.36
N GLY A 629 -17.44 -10.71 -25.49
CA GLY A 629 -16.19 -10.02 -25.80
C GLY A 629 -16.23 -8.52 -25.46
N PHE A 630 -15.05 -7.91 -25.47
CA PHE A 630 -14.85 -6.49 -25.17
C PHE A 630 -15.27 -5.59 -26.33
N GLU A 631 -15.52 -4.31 -26.04
CA GLU A 631 -15.91 -3.31 -27.05
C GLU A 631 -14.67 -2.67 -27.71
N HIS A 632 -14.15 -3.29 -28.78
CA HIS A 632 -12.90 -2.86 -29.40
C HIS A 632 -12.92 -1.44 -29.97
N GLU A 633 -14.04 -0.98 -30.54
CA GLU A 633 -14.14 0.36 -31.13
C GLU A 633 -14.03 1.47 -30.08
N LEU A 634 -14.68 1.25 -28.93
CA LEU A 634 -14.59 2.13 -27.77
C LEU A 634 -13.16 2.18 -27.25
N ILE A 635 -12.55 1.00 -27.08
CA ILE A 635 -11.18 0.86 -26.60
C ILE A 635 -10.19 1.59 -27.53
N ASP A 636 -10.28 1.38 -28.84
CA ASP A 636 -9.40 2.01 -29.82
C ASP A 636 -9.58 3.53 -29.88
N SER A 637 -10.82 4.01 -29.72
CA SER A 637 -11.10 5.45 -29.67
C SER A 637 -10.45 6.09 -28.44
N VAL A 638 -10.60 5.47 -27.26
CA VAL A 638 -9.98 5.95 -26.01
C VAL A 638 -8.45 5.85 -26.06
N LYS A 639 -7.86 4.75 -26.56
CA LYS A 639 -6.40 4.60 -26.71
C LYS A 639 -5.77 5.64 -27.63
N LYS A 640 -6.51 6.20 -28.58
CA LYS A 640 -6.04 7.29 -29.44
C LYS A 640 -6.15 8.67 -28.78
N ALA A 641 -7.01 8.80 -27.77
CA ALA A 641 -7.28 10.07 -27.09
C ALA A 641 -6.33 10.35 -25.93
N VAL A 642 -5.83 9.30 -25.26
CA VAL A 642 -4.98 9.44 -24.07
C VAL A 642 -3.64 8.73 -24.20
N SER A 643 -2.65 9.21 -23.43
CA SER A 643 -1.32 8.63 -23.29
C SER A 643 -1.11 7.86 -21.98
N ILE A 644 -2.13 7.75 -21.14
CA ILE A 644 -2.14 6.91 -19.94
C ILE A 644 -2.64 5.47 -20.23
N PRO A 645 -2.27 4.48 -19.40
CA PRO A 645 -2.75 3.11 -19.51
C PRO A 645 -4.28 3.00 -19.54
N VAL A 646 -4.78 2.05 -20.34
CA VAL A 646 -6.22 1.73 -20.41
C VAL A 646 -6.41 0.25 -20.09
N VAL A 647 -7.34 -0.01 -19.17
CA VAL A 647 -7.83 -1.34 -18.79
C VAL A 647 -9.14 -1.59 -19.53
N ALA A 648 -9.18 -2.61 -20.38
CA ALA A 648 -10.41 -3.07 -21.01
C ALA A 648 -11.27 -3.83 -19.98
N SER A 649 -12.52 -3.44 -19.81
CA SER A 649 -13.47 -4.07 -18.89
C SER A 649 -14.83 -4.28 -19.58
N SER A 650 -15.67 -5.12 -18.96
CA SER A 650 -17.01 -5.54 -19.43
C SER A 650 -17.01 -6.42 -20.71
N GLY A 651 -17.71 -7.57 -20.65
CA GLY A 651 -17.97 -8.44 -21.79
C GLY A 651 -17.10 -9.70 -21.91
N ALA A 652 -16.02 -9.84 -21.13
CA ALA A 652 -15.22 -11.07 -21.10
C ALA A 652 -16.06 -12.30 -20.75
N GLY A 653 -15.83 -13.41 -21.46
CA GLY A 653 -16.69 -14.60 -21.45
C GLY A 653 -15.94 -15.92 -21.62
N CYS A 654 -14.85 -15.90 -22.37
CA CYS A 654 -13.93 -17.02 -22.59
C CYS A 654 -12.48 -16.52 -22.69
N VAL A 655 -11.52 -17.44 -22.81
CA VAL A 655 -10.08 -17.08 -22.89
C VAL A 655 -9.73 -16.33 -24.19
N GLU A 656 -10.45 -16.62 -25.27
CA GLU A 656 -10.27 -16.02 -26.59
C GLU A 656 -10.58 -14.52 -26.58
N HIS A 657 -11.51 -14.05 -25.74
CA HIS A 657 -11.79 -12.62 -25.61
C HIS A 657 -10.58 -11.82 -25.09
N PHE A 658 -9.71 -12.44 -24.29
CA PHE A 658 -8.48 -11.80 -23.80
C PHE A 658 -7.40 -11.74 -24.89
N GLU A 659 -7.25 -12.81 -25.67
CA GLU A 659 -6.36 -12.80 -26.84
C GLU A 659 -6.82 -11.73 -27.84
N GLU A 660 -8.11 -11.74 -28.18
CA GLU A 660 -8.70 -10.86 -29.16
C GLU A 660 -8.52 -9.37 -28.79
N VAL A 661 -8.75 -9.00 -27.52
CA VAL A 661 -8.57 -7.60 -27.09
C VAL A 661 -7.11 -7.17 -27.11
N PHE A 662 -6.15 -8.04 -26.76
CA PHE A 662 -4.73 -7.70 -26.79
C PHE A 662 -4.12 -7.72 -28.20
N GLU A 663 -4.69 -8.48 -29.13
CA GLU A 663 -4.27 -8.50 -30.53
C GLU A 663 -4.86 -7.34 -31.34
N LYS A 664 -6.16 -7.07 -31.15
CA LYS A 664 -6.89 -6.07 -31.94
C LYS A 664 -6.71 -4.65 -31.44
N THR A 665 -6.37 -4.49 -30.16
CA THR A 665 -6.19 -3.18 -29.53
C THR A 665 -4.82 -3.10 -28.85
N ASN A 666 -4.40 -1.91 -28.43
CA ASN A 666 -3.14 -1.72 -27.73
C ASN A 666 -3.31 -1.45 -26.22
N VAL A 667 -4.30 -2.07 -25.56
CA VAL A 667 -4.52 -1.92 -24.11
C VAL A 667 -3.44 -2.59 -23.28
N GLU A 668 -3.19 -2.07 -22.09
CA GLU A 668 -2.19 -2.58 -21.15
C GLU A 668 -2.75 -3.71 -20.28
N ALA A 669 -4.06 -3.76 -20.09
CA ALA A 669 -4.72 -4.73 -19.22
C ALA A 669 -6.13 -5.09 -19.67
N ALA A 670 -6.60 -6.24 -19.22
CA ALA A 670 -7.98 -6.68 -19.34
C ALA A 670 -8.49 -7.12 -17.97
N LEU A 671 -9.71 -6.69 -17.63
CA LEU A 671 -10.37 -6.94 -16.35
C LEU A 671 -11.60 -7.83 -16.58
N ALA A 672 -11.78 -8.80 -15.68
CA ALA A 672 -13.03 -9.54 -15.58
C ALA A 672 -13.43 -9.81 -14.13
N ALA A 673 -14.75 -9.92 -13.91
CA ALA A 673 -15.33 -10.16 -12.59
C ALA A 673 -16.08 -11.50 -12.55
N GLY A 674 -17.27 -11.56 -13.17
CA GLY A 674 -18.20 -12.69 -13.05
C GLY A 674 -17.61 -14.05 -13.42
N ILE A 675 -16.92 -14.14 -14.57
CA ILE A 675 -16.35 -15.40 -15.08
C ILE A 675 -15.27 -15.97 -14.14
N PHE A 676 -14.48 -15.11 -13.49
CA PHE A 676 -13.46 -15.51 -12.52
C PHE A 676 -14.12 -15.88 -11.19
N HIS A 677 -15.11 -15.11 -10.75
CA HIS A 677 -15.85 -15.39 -9.53
C HIS A 677 -16.52 -16.78 -9.56
N ARG A 678 -17.23 -17.08 -10.66
CA ARG A 678 -17.96 -18.33 -10.91
C ARG A 678 -17.07 -19.51 -11.34
N LYS A 679 -15.76 -19.29 -11.54
CA LYS A 679 -14.79 -20.28 -12.04
C LYS A 679 -15.16 -20.88 -13.41
N GLU A 680 -15.88 -20.12 -14.22
CA GLU A 680 -16.22 -20.50 -15.60
C GLU A 680 -14.97 -20.43 -16.48
N VAL A 681 -14.13 -19.42 -16.24
CA VAL A 681 -12.86 -19.22 -16.91
C VAL A 681 -11.80 -19.00 -15.83
N PRO A 682 -10.95 -19.99 -15.49
CA PRO A 682 -9.88 -19.77 -14.52
C PRO A 682 -8.85 -18.76 -15.02
N ILE A 683 -8.31 -17.91 -14.13
CA ILE A 683 -7.28 -16.91 -14.47
C ILE A 683 -6.04 -17.58 -15.07
N GLN A 684 -5.63 -18.71 -14.49
CA GLN A 684 -4.54 -19.53 -15.02
C GLN A 684 -4.78 -19.96 -16.48
N SER A 685 -6.00 -20.37 -16.83
CA SER A 685 -6.35 -20.77 -18.20
C SER A 685 -6.23 -19.60 -19.18
N VAL A 686 -6.61 -18.38 -18.78
CA VAL A 686 -6.39 -17.17 -19.58
C VAL A 686 -4.89 -16.97 -19.83
N LYS A 687 -4.06 -17.03 -18.79
CA LYS A 687 -2.60 -16.84 -18.93
C LYS A 687 -1.95 -17.92 -19.77
N GLU A 688 -2.33 -19.18 -19.60
CA GLU A 688 -1.83 -20.29 -20.42
C GLU A 688 -2.20 -20.14 -21.89
N HIS A 689 -3.43 -19.68 -22.18
CA HIS A 689 -3.89 -19.37 -23.53
C HIS A 689 -3.07 -18.25 -24.16
N LEU A 690 -2.97 -17.10 -23.48
CA LEU A 690 -2.21 -15.94 -23.93
C LEU A 690 -0.74 -16.27 -24.18
N LYS A 691 -0.12 -17.07 -23.32
CA LYS A 691 1.25 -17.54 -23.51
C LYS A 691 1.42 -18.37 -24.78
N LYS A 692 0.43 -19.23 -25.12
CA LYS A 692 0.44 -20.01 -26.38
C LYS A 692 0.29 -19.11 -27.61
N SER A 693 -0.47 -18.02 -27.48
CA SER A 693 -0.64 -17.00 -28.52
C SER A 693 0.49 -15.95 -28.57
N ASN A 694 1.61 -16.19 -27.87
CA ASN A 694 2.76 -15.26 -27.79
C ASN A 694 2.43 -13.86 -27.25
N VAL A 695 1.35 -13.73 -26.47
CA VAL A 695 1.06 -12.53 -25.69
C VAL A 695 1.87 -12.61 -24.39
N PRO A 696 2.74 -11.63 -24.08
CA PRO A 696 3.55 -11.66 -22.87
C PRO A 696 2.64 -11.50 -21.65
N VAL A 697 2.70 -12.45 -20.72
CA VAL A 697 1.93 -12.48 -19.47
C VAL A 697 2.86 -12.82 -18.31
N ARG A 698 2.55 -12.32 -17.11
CA ARG A 698 3.31 -12.65 -15.90
C ARG A 698 3.29 -14.16 -15.64
N PRO A 699 4.45 -14.82 -15.46
CA PRO A 699 4.52 -16.21 -15.02
C PRO A 699 3.80 -16.44 -13.69
N ILE A 700 3.16 -17.59 -13.53
CA ILE A 700 2.55 -17.96 -12.24
C ILE A 700 3.65 -18.56 -11.37
N ASP A 701 4.16 -17.77 -10.44
CA ASP A 701 5.03 -18.23 -9.36
C ASP A 701 4.18 -18.72 -8.18
N SER A 702 4.59 -19.79 -7.52
CA SER A 702 3.80 -20.41 -6.43
C SER A 702 4.58 -20.67 -5.14
N THR A 703 5.87 -20.31 -5.09
CA THR A 703 6.75 -20.67 -3.96
C THR A 703 7.66 -19.52 -3.53
N ILE A 704 7.78 -19.35 -2.22
CA ILE A 704 8.90 -18.63 -1.59
C ILE A 704 10.07 -19.62 -1.54
N LEU A 705 11.23 -19.23 -2.10
CA LEU A 705 12.44 -20.06 -2.19
C LEU A 705 13.15 -20.23 -0.84
#